data_AF-A0A1A6BEH2-F1
#
_entry.id   AF-A0A1A6BEH2-F1
#
_cell.length_a   1.000
_cell.length_b   1.000
_cell.length_c   1.000
_cell.angle_alpha   90.00
_cell.angle_beta   90.00
_cell.angle_gamma   90.00
#
_symmetry.space_group_name_H-M   'P 1'
#
loop_
_entity.id
_entity.type
_entity.pdbx_description
1 polymer ?
#
loop_
_entity_poly.entity_id
_entity_poly.type
_entity_poly.pdbx_seq_one_letter_code
_entity_poly.pdbx_strand_id
1 'polypeptide(L)'
;MDLYEILGHADPGDIDVEEAWAATRLGPPLQDDEGELQWGREWMRFPIGIDPRNGQPVALDLKETHEFEGMGHHVVVVGTTGSGKSVFLTALITSACLTHSPDSLKVAVFDFKGSALAHLVAGFPHCVAAMSNLRNDRLWIVRMEDVLYGEMERRKSWLDRAGVSDIAEYEYLRIHKKEKLRPMPHLLLIVDEFTQMFAEHDGAKAVMDEVGRQGRSQGLRLVMGSQRLGHQMQGGIMSNIPVRVALRTVGDTDSHEVLGSDEANHLPKKPAGAGLLKVGANKNLTRFQTAFVLKSYVPPQRAAAAAARQEAGYLEPQEFQAVGMPALQMARDGEGEQTKIPEPRAIIGADGRTVKQVQATVDCLNRLNLPPLQAMWLPPLQPVPADELVRRLRGQPWDVDYGSAQSELSRLMFPVGIEDRPRDHRQLVYAPNLAEGNCAVIGMGQSGKTVAIATMISGAALLYHPRRLQFYVIALSGPDLNLVAGLPHVGGFAREVDPEQVKRIIAEMLALIDQREQAFTKLGLTLTKLRERKFGGVPGEVPQDSFGDVFLVIDGWPTFVKNWELLVSDVERILAKGPDVGVHAIVSTSGWVANKFPSGMTKNFTSNVELKLGDNDDMTVNNVKVARDVPFGEQKMFLDEEDDTGGEVEQVNVVKIRGRGTTMEGYHFQAGLPEITVQGRRADVAAAVEPIQRLAGPDSAAARVRMLPKIVGIDEVFAQWE
;
A
#
# COMPACT_ATOMS: atom_id res chain seq x y z
N MET A 1 11.57 -35.11 8.57
CA MET A 1 10.30 -35.50 7.92
C MET A 1 9.78 -34.30 7.16
N ASP A 2 9.19 -34.53 6.00
CA ASP A 2 8.67 -33.46 5.13
C ASP A 2 7.26 -33.04 5.56
N LEU A 3 6.88 -31.76 5.40
CA LEU A 3 5.51 -31.32 5.67
C LEU A 3 4.52 -31.93 4.67
N TYR A 4 4.92 -32.03 3.41
CA TYR A 4 4.04 -32.56 2.35
C TYR A 4 3.71 -34.04 2.58
N GLU A 5 4.66 -34.82 3.14
CA GLU A 5 4.40 -36.20 3.58
C GLU A 5 3.35 -36.27 4.69
N ILE A 6 3.40 -35.35 5.66
CA ILE A 6 2.44 -35.29 6.78
C ILE A 6 1.04 -34.93 6.27
N LEU A 7 0.96 -34.06 5.26
CA LEU A 7 -0.29 -33.61 4.65
C LEU A 7 -0.80 -34.54 3.54
N GLY A 8 -0.01 -35.55 3.13
CA GLY A 8 -0.38 -36.48 2.07
C GLY A 8 -0.21 -35.93 0.64
N HIS A 9 0.57 -34.85 0.44
CA HIS A 9 0.86 -34.30 -0.87
C HIS A 9 2.14 -34.90 -1.47
N ALA A 10 2.02 -35.52 -2.66
CA ALA A 10 3.13 -36.16 -3.33
C ALA A 10 4.09 -35.18 -4.04
N ASP A 11 3.57 -34.03 -4.50
CA ASP A 11 4.33 -33.02 -5.22
C ASP A 11 4.03 -31.60 -4.68
N PRO A 12 5.00 -30.93 -4.03
CA PRO A 12 4.87 -29.53 -3.63
C PRO A 12 4.56 -28.56 -4.78
N GLY A 13 5.02 -28.89 -6.00
CA GLY A 13 4.83 -28.06 -7.18
C GLY A 13 3.56 -28.39 -7.97
N ASP A 14 2.78 -29.40 -7.58
CA ASP A 14 1.54 -29.81 -8.25
C ASP A 14 0.54 -30.38 -7.24
N ILE A 15 -0.07 -29.48 -6.47
CA ILE A 15 -0.99 -29.83 -5.38
C ILE A 15 -2.43 -29.77 -5.88
N ASP A 16 -3.19 -30.85 -5.67
CA ASP A 16 -4.64 -30.83 -5.81
C ASP A 16 -5.26 -30.02 -4.67
N VAL A 17 -5.51 -28.74 -4.94
CA VAL A 17 -6.07 -27.80 -3.97
C VAL A 17 -7.54 -28.06 -3.66
N GLU A 18 -8.27 -28.73 -4.56
CA GLU A 18 -9.66 -29.09 -4.32
C GLU A 18 -9.73 -30.13 -3.21
N GLU A 19 -8.85 -31.14 -3.27
CA GLU A 19 -8.67 -32.13 -2.22
C GLU A 19 -8.08 -31.51 -0.94
N ALA A 20 -7.01 -30.71 -1.06
CA ALA A 20 -6.30 -30.14 0.08
C ALA A 20 -7.20 -29.25 0.97
N TRP A 21 -8.11 -28.50 0.36
CA TRP A 21 -9.03 -27.60 1.07
C TRP A 21 -10.40 -28.21 1.35
N ALA A 22 -10.69 -29.43 0.89
CA ALA A 22 -12.02 -30.04 1.01
C ALA A 22 -12.51 -30.12 2.46
N ALA A 23 -11.63 -30.49 3.39
CA ALA A 23 -11.95 -30.67 4.81
C ALA A 23 -12.29 -29.36 5.53
N THR A 24 -11.91 -28.21 4.96
CA THR A 24 -12.12 -26.88 5.55
C THR A 24 -13.10 -26.03 4.74
N ARG A 25 -13.35 -26.36 3.46
CA ARG A 25 -14.15 -25.55 2.52
C ARG A 25 -15.52 -25.09 3.02
N LEU A 26 -16.22 -25.94 3.77
CA LEU A 26 -17.56 -25.60 4.26
C LEU A 26 -17.57 -24.45 5.26
N GLY A 27 -16.39 -24.03 5.76
CA GLY A 27 -16.29 -23.01 6.78
C GLY A 27 -16.96 -23.45 8.08
N PRO A 28 -16.95 -22.60 9.11
CA PRO A 28 -17.57 -22.90 10.38
C PRO A 28 -18.87 -22.10 10.58
N PRO A 29 -19.77 -22.57 11.48
CA PRO A 29 -19.92 -23.92 12.01
C PRO A 29 -21.07 -24.69 11.34
N LEU A 30 -21.04 -26.03 11.39
CA LEU A 30 -22.18 -26.88 11.02
C LEU A 30 -23.17 -26.93 12.18
N GLN A 31 -24.48 -26.92 11.92
CA GLN A 31 -25.44 -27.31 12.96
C GLN A 31 -25.33 -28.81 13.18
N ASP A 32 -25.09 -29.23 14.42
CA ASP A 32 -25.25 -30.62 14.81
C ASP A 32 -26.74 -31.02 14.88
N ASP A 33 -27.00 -32.30 15.17
CA ASP A 33 -28.35 -32.85 15.27
C ASP A 33 -29.21 -32.18 16.37
N GLU A 34 -28.56 -31.45 17.29
CA GLU A 34 -29.17 -30.73 18.42
C GLU A 34 -29.35 -29.23 18.11
N GLY A 35 -28.84 -28.76 16.97
CA GLY A 35 -28.95 -27.38 16.48
C GLY A 35 -27.82 -26.46 16.91
N GLU A 36 -26.82 -26.97 17.62
CA GLU A 36 -25.64 -26.24 18.10
C GLU A 36 -24.57 -26.15 17.01
N LEU A 37 -23.82 -25.05 17.04
CA LEU A 37 -22.82 -24.73 16.03
C LEU A 37 -21.48 -25.42 16.34
N GLN A 38 -21.07 -26.40 15.52
CA GLN A 38 -19.80 -27.13 15.67
C GLN A 38 -18.79 -26.86 14.56
N TRP A 39 -17.51 -26.70 14.93
CA TRP A 39 -16.42 -26.53 13.98
C TRP A 39 -15.94 -27.88 13.48
N GLY A 40 -15.65 -27.99 12.19
CA GLY A 40 -15.04 -29.18 11.63
C GLY A 40 -13.71 -29.51 12.32
N ARG A 41 -13.42 -30.80 12.50
CA ARG A 41 -12.22 -31.28 13.20
C ARG A 41 -10.92 -30.68 12.66
N GLU A 42 -10.79 -30.59 11.35
CA GLU A 42 -9.59 -30.09 10.67
C GLU A 42 -9.54 -28.55 10.53
N TRP A 43 -10.60 -27.86 10.92
CA TRP A 43 -10.64 -26.41 10.82
C TRP A 43 -9.73 -25.73 11.87
N MET A 44 -8.96 -24.73 11.43
CA MET A 44 -7.89 -24.04 12.20
C MET A 44 -6.89 -25.00 12.85
N ARG A 45 -6.75 -26.21 12.28
CA ARG A 45 -5.80 -27.22 12.75
C ARG A 45 -4.66 -27.31 11.74
N PHE A 46 -3.45 -27.04 12.21
CA PHE A 46 -2.27 -26.92 11.36
C PHE A 46 -1.22 -27.96 11.78
N PRO A 47 -1.01 -29.03 11.00
CA PRO A 47 0.11 -29.95 11.20
C PRO A 47 1.45 -29.20 11.19
N ILE A 48 2.26 -29.38 12.23
CA ILE A 48 3.55 -28.71 12.42
C ILE A 48 4.73 -29.67 12.43
N GLY A 49 4.49 -30.96 12.59
CA GLY A 49 5.55 -31.95 12.75
C GLY A 49 5.02 -33.32 13.17
N ILE A 50 5.91 -34.14 13.73
CA ILE A 50 5.56 -35.46 14.28
C ILE A 50 6.09 -35.64 15.70
N ASP A 51 5.46 -36.48 16.51
CA ASP A 51 6.07 -36.93 17.76
C ASP A 51 7.16 -37.96 17.42
N PRO A 52 8.45 -37.69 17.74
CA PRO A 52 9.54 -38.58 17.39
C PRO A 52 9.47 -39.96 18.05
N ARG A 53 8.62 -40.15 19.06
CA ARG A 53 8.47 -41.41 19.80
C ARG A 53 7.58 -42.42 19.08
N ASN A 54 6.56 -41.96 18.35
CA ASN A 54 5.55 -42.81 17.73
C ASN A 54 5.27 -42.48 16.25
N GLY A 55 5.86 -41.41 15.70
CA GLY A 55 5.68 -40.96 14.33
C GLY A 55 4.32 -40.32 14.03
N GLN A 56 3.47 -40.09 15.04
CA GLN A 56 2.15 -39.50 14.86
C GLN A 56 2.26 -38.00 14.54
N PRO A 57 1.44 -37.47 13.61
CA PRO A 57 1.37 -36.03 13.36
C PRO A 57 1.02 -35.23 14.61
N VAL A 58 1.75 -34.14 14.83
CA VAL A 58 1.45 -33.13 15.84
C VAL A 58 0.98 -31.88 15.10
N ALA A 59 -0.16 -31.35 15.53
CA ALA A 59 -0.78 -30.16 14.95
C ALA A 59 -1.06 -29.11 16.02
N LEU A 60 -0.99 -27.83 15.64
CA LEU A 60 -1.56 -26.74 16.42
C LEU A 60 -3.04 -26.64 16.10
N ASP A 61 -3.90 -26.81 17.09
CA ASP A 61 -5.33 -26.62 16.95
C ASP A 61 -5.73 -25.27 17.54
N LEU A 62 -5.90 -24.26 16.68
CA LEU A 62 -6.17 -22.87 17.09
C LEU A 62 -7.67 -22.57 17.19
N LYS A 63 -8.48 -23.60 17.45
CA LYS A 63 -9.86 -23.45 17.92
C LYS A 63 -9.90 -23.13 19.42
N GLU A 64 -11.08 -22.77 19.91
CA GLU A 64 -11.28 -22.47 21.31
C GLU A 64 -11.27 -23.70 22.22
N THR A 65 -10.69 -23.56 23.41
CA THR A 65 -10.55 -24.64 24.38
C THR A 65 -11.85 -25.03 25.07
N HIS A 66 -12.71 -24.07 25.41
CA HIS A 66 -13.94 -24.35 26.17
C HIS A 66 -15.11 -24.81 25.30
N GLU A 67 -15.19 -24.32 24.07
CA GLU A 67 -16.33 -24.56 23.18
C GLU A 67 -16.04 -25.67 22.16
N PHE A 68 -14.79 -25.83 21.70
CA PHE A 68 -14.46 -26.68 20.54
C PHE A 68 -13.26 -27.61 20.76
N GLU A 69 -12.91 -27.88 22.03
CA GLU A 69 -11.79 -28.74 22.43
C GLU A 69 -10.42 -28.39 21.81
N GLY A 70 -10.27 -27.14 21.35
CA GLY A 70 -9.03 -26.65 20.74
C GLY A 70 -7.96 -26.25 21.76
N MET A 71 -6.79 -25.85 21.27
CA MET A 71 -5.68 -25.40 22.13
C MET A 71 -5.77 -23.91 22.50
N GLY A 72 -6.59 -23.15 21.78
CA GLY A 72 -6.79 -21.71 21.97
C GLY A 72 -6.18 -20.86 20.84
N HIS A 73 -6.49 -19.56 20.86
CA HIS A 73 -6.36 -18.67 19.69
C HIS A 73 -4.96 -18.09 19.46
N HIS A 74 -4.14 -18.03 20.50
CA HIS A 74 -2.86 -17.33 20.48
C HIS A 74 -1.74 -18.27 20.90
N VAL A 75 -0.58 -18.10 20.27
CA VAL A 75 0.60 -18.95 20.41
C VAL A 75 1.82 -18.09 20.72
N VAL A 76 2.64 -18.52 21.67
CA VAL A 76 4.01 -18.02 21.84
C VAL A 76 5.00 -19.11 21.49
N VAL A 77 6.04 -18.76 20.74
CA VAL A 77 7.10 -19.65 20.27
C VAL A 77 8.44 -19.10 20.75
N VAL A 78 9.18 -19.91 21.51
CA VAL A 78 10.51 -19.54 22.01
C VAL A 78 11.55 -20.52 21.51
N GLY A 79 12.69 -20.00 21.04
CA GLY A 79 13.79 -20.85 20.62
C GLY A 79 15.05 -20.05 20.34
N THR A 80 16.19 -20.54 20.82
CA THR A 80 17.50 -19.90 20.59
C THR A 80 17.90 -19.94 19.10
N THR A 81 18.89 -19.15 18.70
CA THR A 81 19.44 -19.17 17.35
C THR A 81 19.85 -20.59 16.94
N GLY A 82 19.44 -21.01 15.74
CA GLY A 82 19.67 -22.36 15.23
C GLY A 82 18.81 -23.47 15.88
N SER A 83 17.85 -23.13 16.76
CA SER A 83 16.87 -24.10 17.30
C SER A 83 15.83 -24.55 16.27
N GLY A 84 15.65 -23.79 15.18
CA GLY A 84 14.66 -24.05 14.13
C GLY A 84 13.39 -23.19 14.21
N LYS A 85 13.38 -22.08 14.97
CA LYS A 85 12.21 -21.19 15.09
C LYS A 85 11.67 -20.70 13.74
N SER A 86 12.52 -20.16 12.87
CA SER A 86 12.07 -19.68 11.55
C SER A 86 11.56 -20.84 10.67
N VAL A 87 12.16 -22.03 10.79
CA VAL A 87 11.67 -23.26 10.12
C VAL A 87 10.28 -23.63 10.65
N PHE A 88 10.06 -23.56 11.96
CA PHE A 88 8.76 -23.81 12.59
C PHE A 88 7.69 -22.84 12.11
N LEU A 89 7.99 -21.53 12.10
CA LEU A 89 7.05 -20.51 11.62
C LEU A 89 6.74 -20.70 10.13
N THR A 90 7.75 -21.00 9.30
CA THR A 90 7.55 -21.28 7.87
C THR A 90 6.71 -22.53 7.66
N ALA A 91 6.96 -23.60 8.42
CA ALA A 91 6.17 -24.83 8.34
C ALA A 91 4.72 -24.61 8.76
N LEU A 92 4.48 -23.84 9.83
CA LEU A 92 3.15 -23.45 10.28
C LEU A 92 2.39 -22.67 9.21
N ILE A 93 3.02 -21.64 8.62
CA ILE A 93 2.40 -20.82 7.57
C ILE A 93 2.11 -21.66 6.32
N THR A 94 3.05 -22.50 5.90
CA THR A 94 2.89 -23.39 4.75
C THR A 94 1.74 -24.36 4.99
N SER A 95 1.70 -24.99 6.17
CA SER A 95 0.62 -25.90 6.59
C SER A 95 -0.73 -25.21 6.58
N ALA A 96 -0.80 -23.97 7.07
CA ALA A 96 -2.01 -23.16 7.06
C ALA A 96 -2.51 -22.86 5.63
N CYS A 97 -1.61 -22.50 4.71
CA CYS A 97 -1.96 -22.20 3.32
C CYS A 97 -2.36 -23.46 2.52
N LEU A 98 -1.83 -24.62 2.89
CA LEU A 98 -2.17 -25.90 2.25
C LEU A 98 -3.49 -26.49 2.75
N THR A 99 -3.89 -26.18 3.98
CA THR A 99 -5.11 -26.75 4.59
C THR A 99 -6.33 -25.85 4.46
N HIS A 100 -6.16 -24.56 4.21
CA HIS A 100 -7.25 -23.57 4.15
C HIS A 100 -7.15 -22.73 2.89
N SER A 101 -8.29 -22.33 2.32
CA SER A 101 -8.33 -21.41 1.19
C SER A 101 -8.09 -19.95 1.61
N PRO A 102 -7.66 -19.06 0.69
CA PRO A 102 -7.56 -17.61 0.94
C PRO A 102 -8.86 -16.93 1.38
N ASP A 103 -10.01 -17.51 1.03
CA ASP A 103 -11.35 -17.05 1.43
C ASP A 103 -11.69 -17.39 2.88
N SER A 104 -10.92 -18.30 3.49
CA SER A 104 -11.09 -18.77 4.86
C SER A 104 -10.00 -18.27 5.80
N LEU A 105 -8.78 -18.08 5.28
CA LEU A 105 -7.61 -17.72 6.07
C LEU A 105 -6.69 -16.73 5.34
N LYS A 106 -6.28 -15.70 6.07
CA LYS A 106 -5.26 -14.72 5.70
C LYS A 106 -4.04 -14.86 6.61
N VAL A 107 -2.87 -14.56 6.08
CA VAL A 107 -1.61 -14.53 6.83
C VAL A 107 -1.01 -13.13 6.78
N ALA A 108 -0.59 -12.62 7.93
CA ALA A 108 0.20 -11.39 8.04
C ALA A 108 1.47 -11.69 8.83
N VAL A 109 2.64 -11.28 8.32
CA VAL A 109 3.94 -11.52 8.94
C VAL A 109 4.65 -10.20 9.17
N PHE A 110 5.07 -9.98 10.42
CA PHE A 110 5.89 -8.84 10.84
C PHE A 110 7.16 -9.37 11.49
N ASP A 111 8.28 -9.21 10.79
CA ASP A 111 9.60 -9.63 11.22
C ASP A 111 10.43 -8.41 11.64
N PHE A 112 10.78 -8.36 12.92
CA PHE A 112 11.44 -7.20 13.50
C PHE A 112 12.92 -7.07 13.10
N LYS A 113 13.68 -8.17 13.11
CA LYS A 113 15.13 -8.15 12.82
C LYS A 113 15.46 -8.24 11.34
N GLY A 114 14.54 -8.76 10.54
CA GLY A 114 14.80 -9.06 9.13
C GLY A 114 15.29 -10.48 8.90
N SER A 115 14.67 -11.46 9.55
CA SER A 115 14.89 -12.85 9.16
C SER A 115 14.31 -13.12 7.75
N ALA A 116 14.79 -14.17 7.10
CA ALA A 116 14.28 -14.59 5.79
C ALA A 116 12.78 -15.00 5.80
N LEU A 117 12.11 -15.05 6.98
CA LEU A 117 10.73 -15.52 7.11
C LEU A 117 9.75 -14.78 6.21
N ALA A 118 9.75 -13.44 6.24
CA ALA A 118 8.83 -12.65 5.43
C ALA A 118 9.03 -12.91 3.93
N HIS A 119 10.27 -12.99 3.47
CA HIS A 119 10.61 -13.26 2.07
C HIS A 119 10.17 -14.66 1.62
N LEU A 120 10.29 -15.68 2.49
CA LEU A 120 9.90 -17.06 2.17
C LEU A 120 8.40 -17.25 1.96
N VAL A 121 7.56 -16.35 2.52
CA VAL A 121 6.10 -16.53 2.54
C VAL A 121 5.32 -15.40 1.86
N ALA A 122 5.98 -14.30 1.48
CA ALA A 122 5.34 -13.15 0.86
C ALA A 122 4.56 -13.49 -0.44
N GLY A 123 4.99 -14.53 -1.16
CA GLY A 123 4.37 -14.93 -2.41
C GLY A 123 3.09 -15.76 -2.29
N PHE A 124 2.72 -16.24 -1.11
CA PHE A 124 1.48 -17.01 -0.94
C PHE A 124 0.24 -16.15 -1.23
N PRO A 125 -0.79 -16.68 -1.91
CA PRO A 125 -2.03 -15.93 -2.16
C PRO A 125 -2.81 -15.57 -0.88
N HIS A 126 -2.54 -16.26 0.22
CA HIS A 126 -3.07 -15.97 1.56
C HIS A 126 -2.39 -14.77 2.24
N CYS A 127 -1.20 -14.40 1.79
CA CYS A 127 -0.37 -13.39 2.45
C CYS A 127 -0.87 -11.99 2.12
N VAL A 128 -1.33 -11.26 3.15
CA VAL A 128 -1.87 -9.88 3.00
C VAL A 128 -0.94 -8.82 3.59
N ALA A 129 0.15 -9.25 4.23
CA ALA A 129 1.26 -8.44 4.70
C ALA A 129 2.47 -9.36 4.98
N ALA A 130 3.65 -9.01 4.48
CA ALA A 130 4.91 -9.68 4.82
C ALA A 130 6.01 -8.62 4.92
N MET A 131 6.29 -8.19 6.14
CA MET A 131 7.26 -7.14 6.43
C MET A 131 8.49 -7.70 7.11
N SER A 132 9.65 -7.28 6.59
CA SER A 132 10.97 -7.61 7.09
C SER A 132 11.64 -6.35 7.66
N ASN A 133 12.57 -6.54 8.58
CA ASN A 133 13.49 -5.51 9.08
C ASN A 133 12.80 -4.24 9.62
N LEU A 134 11.70 -4.43 10.38
CA LEU A 134 10.93 -3.32 10.94
C LEU A 134 11.72 -2.45 11.95
N ARG A 135 12.77 -3.01 12.55
CA ARG A 135 13.61 -2.32 13.53
C ARG A 135 14.23 -1.02 13.01
N ASN A 136 14.57 -0.99 11.73
CA ASN A 136 15.33 0.12 11.16
C ASN A 136 14.49 1.36 10.84
N ASP A 137 13.16 1.27 10.93
CA ASP A 137 12.29 2.40 10.59
C ASP A 137 10.99 2.39 11.41
N ARG A 138 10.99 3.27 12.43
CA ARG A 138 9.88 3.49 13.36
C ARG A 138 8.55 3.76 12.66
N LEU A 139 8.54 4.40 11.49
CA LEU A 139 7.28 4.72 10.80
C LEU A 139 6.58 3.47 10.30
N TRP A 140 7.31 2.40 9.98
CA TRP A 140 6.70 1.12 9.65
C TRP A 140 6.00 0.50 10.86
N ILE A 141 6.53 0.68 12.06
CA ILE A 141 5.92 0.16 13.27
C ILE A 141 4.64 0.94 13.60
N VAL A 142 4.69 2.27 13.53
CA VAL A 142 3.49 3.12 13.69
C VAL A 142 2.44 2.76 12.62
N ARG A 143 2.88 2.53 11.37
CA ARG A 143 2.00 2.09 10.29
C ARG A 143 1.39 0.70 10.57
N MET A 144 2.15 -0.23 11.14
CA MET A 144 1.65 -1.55 11.56
C MET A 144 0.60 -1.42 12.65
N GLU A 145 0.82 -0.57 13.66
CA GLU A 145 -0.18 -0.28 14.68
C GLU A 145 -1.49 0.19 14.03
N ASP A 146 -1.42 1.19 13.16
CA ASP A 146 -2.59 1.73 12.47
C ASP A 146 -3.30 0.69 11.58
N VAL A 147 -2.55 -0.12 10.83
CA VAL A 147 -3.12 -1.21 9.99
C VAL A 147 -3.87 -2.22 10.84
N LEU A 148 -3.32 -2.62 11.99
CA LEU A 148 -3.92 -3.60 12.88
C LEU A 148 -5.15 -3.04 13.60
N TYR A 149 -5.07 -1.82 14.15
CA TYR A 149 -6.24 -1.16 14.73
C TYR A 149 -7.37 -0.99 13.71
N GLY A 150 -7.04 -0.56 12.49
CA GLY A 150 -7.99 -0.45 11.39
C GLY A 150 -8.66 -1.77 11.02
N GLU A 151 -7.91 -2.88 11.01
CA GLU A 151 -8.48 -4.21 10.77
C GLU A 151 -9.46 -4.63 11.87
N MET A 152 -9.12 -4.34 13.13
CA MET A 152 -9.99 -4.65 14.27
C MET A 152 -11.28 -3.82 14.24
N GLU A 153 -11.17 -2.51 14.00
CA GLU A 153 -12.33 -1.63 13.86
C GLU A 153 -13.23 -2.05 12.69
N ARG A 154 -12.63 -2.44 11.56
CA ARG A 154 -13.35 -2.92 10.38
C ARG A 154 -14.13 -4.20 10.67
N ARG A 155 -13.47 -5.21 11.25
CA ARG A 155 -14.10 -6.49 11.60
C ARG A 155 -15.23 -6.29 12.61
N LYS A 156 -14.98 -5.51 13.68
CA LYS A 156 -16.01 -5.15 14.65
C LYS A 156 -17.22 -4.48 13.98
N SER A 157 -16.99 -3.51 13.10
CA SER A 157 -18.08 -2.86 12.35
C SER A 157 -18.88 -3.83 11.48
N TRP A 158 -18.28 -4.92 10.98
CA TRP A 158 -18.97 -5.94 10.20
C TRP A 158 -19.83 -6.84 11.09
N LEU A 159 -19.31 -7.23 12.25
CA LEU A 159 -20.05 -7.98 13.27
C LEU A 159 -21.25 -7.17 13.78
N ASP A 160 -21.02 -5.92 14.18
CA ASP A 160 -22.06 -5.00 14.67
C ASP A 160 -23.19 -4.81 13.65
N ARG A 161 -22.85 -4.66 12.36
CA ARG A 161 -23.85 -4.52 11.27
C ARG A 161 -24.64 -5.80 10.99
N ALA A 162 -24.04 -6.96 11.22
CA ALA A 162 -24.72 -8.25 11.10
C ALA A 162 -25.51 -8.61 12.36
N GLY A 163 -25.31 -7.88 13.47
CA GLY A 163 -26.00 -8.13 14.74
C GLY A 163 -25.49 -9.35 15.50
N VAL A 164 -24.26 -9.78 15.21
CA VAL A 164 -23.63 -10.99 15.74
C VAL A 164 -22.44 -10.64 16.64
N SER A 165 -22.12 -11.50 17.61
CA SER A 165 -21.04 -11.21 18.57
C SER A 165 -19.65 -11.67 18.12
N ASP A 166 -19.58 -12.62 17.19
CA ASP A 166 -18.32 -13.21 16.74
C ASP A 166 -18.34 -13.65 15.28
N ILE A 167 -17.14 -13.94 14.79
CA ILE A 167 -16.87 -14.38 13.42
C ILE A 167 -17.52 -15.72 13.07
N ALA A 168 -17.74 -16.61 14.04
CA ALA A 168 -18.30 -17.92 13.79
C ALA A 168 -19.76 -17.77 13.34
N GLU A 169 -20.53 -17.01 14.11
CA GLU A 169 -21.91 -16.67 13.76
C GLU A 169 -21.98 -15.87 12.45
N TYR A 170 -21.05 -14.93 12.25
CA TYR A 170 -20.97 -14.13 11.01
C TYR A 170 -20.77 -15.01 9.76
N GLU A 171 -19.81 -15.92 9.78
CA GLU A 171 -19.51 -16.81 8.66
C GLU A 171 -20.60 -17.88 8.47
N TYR A 172 -21.26 -18.32 9.54
CA TYR A 172 -22.44 -19.18 9.45
C TYR A 172 -23.57 -18.52 8.65
N LEU A 173 -23.92 -17.27 8.99
CA LEU A 173 -24.94 -16.52 8.26
C LEU A 173 -24.56 -16.34 6.79
N ARG A 174 -23.28 -16.02 6.52
CA ARG A 174 -22.77 -15.83 5.16
C ARG A 174 -22.81 -17.12 4.33
N ILE A 175 -22.29 -18.23 4.86
CA ILE A 175 -22.07 -19.47 4.11
C ILE A 175 -23.33 -20.33 4.08
N HIS A 176 -23.90 -20.61 5.25
CA HIS A 176 -25.01 -21.58 5.38
C HIS A 176 -26.37 -20.95 5.19
N LYS A 177 -26.59 -19.72 5.70
CA LYS A 177 -27.84 -18.98 5.46
C LYS A 177 -27.82 -18.17 4.15
N LYS A 178 -26.65 -18.08 3.49
CA LYS A 178 -26.45 -17.36 2.22
C LYS A 178 -26.85 -15.89 2.30
N GLU A 179 -26.69 -15.29 3.48
CA GLU A 179 -26.88 -13.85 3.64
C GLU A 179 -25.84 -13.08 2.83
N LYS A 180 -26.21 -11.90 2.34
CA LYS A 180 -25.33 -11.05 1.51
C LYS A 180 -24.31 -10.31 2.38
N LEU A 181 -23.46 -11.08 3.06
CA LEU A 181 -22.36 -10.59 3.89
C LEU A 181 -21.04 -10.67 3.13
N ARG A 182 -20.08 -9.82 3.51
CA ARG A 182 -18.73 -9.85 2.93
C ARG A 182 -17.95 -11.02 3.55
N PRO A 183 -17.07 -11.73 2.83
CA PRO A 183 -16.20 -12.71 3.46
C PRO A 183 -15.32 -12.07 4.55
N MET A 184 -15.25 -12.69 5.72
CA MET A 184 -14.35 -12.34 6.81
C MET A 184 -13.41 -13.51 7.09
N PRO A 185 -12.32 -13.71 6.30
CA PRO A 185 -11.34 -14.75 6.58
C PRO A 185 -10.70 -14.55 7.96
N HIS A 186 -10.36 -15.65 8.64
CA HIS A 186 -9.53 -15.59 9.84
C HIS A 186 -8.17 -14.98 9.51
N LEU A 187 -7.54 -14.31 10.47
CA LEU A 187 -6.22 -13.70 10.27
C LEU A 187 -5.20 -14.36 11.20
N LEU A 188 -4.23 -15.08 10.61
CA LEU A 188 -3.05 -15.57 11.28
C LEU A 188 -1.96 -14.50 11.25
N LEU A 189 -1.77 -13.83 12.38
CA LEU A 189 -0.81 -12.74 12.59
C LEU A 189 0.47 -13.30 13.22
N ILE A 190 1.55 -13.33 12.45
CA ILE A 190 2.87 -13.77 12.87
C ILE A 190 3.72 -12.55 13.21
N VAL A 191 4.25 -12.50 14.43
CA VAL A 191 5.16 -11.43 14.88
C VAL A 191 6.45 -12.08 15.35
N ASP A 192 7.53 -11.94 14.58
CA ASP A 192 8.82 -12.49 14.97
C ASP A 192 9.69 -11.48 15.72
N GLU A 193 10.40 -11.98 16.74
CA GLU A 193 11.21 -11.20 17.69
C GLU A 193 10.41 -10.13 18.47
N PHE A 194 9.18 -10.46 18.87
CA PHE A 194 8.26 -9.52 19.53
C PHE A 194 8.83 -8.87 20.81
N THR A 195 9.71 -9.55 21.55
CA THR A 195 10.26 -9.02 22.80
C THR A 195 11.15 -7.80 22.58
N GLN A 196 11.87 -7.74 21.46
CA GLN A 196 12.65 -6.55 21.10
C GLN A 196 11.73 -5.43 20.62
N MET A 197 10.73 -5.78 19.81
CA MET A 197 9.72 -4.83 19.34
C MET A 197 9.01 -4.13 20.51
N PHE A 198 8.63 -4.87 21.56
CA PHE A 198 7.98 -4.30 22.75
C PHE A 198 8.93 -3.47 23.62
N ALA A 199 10.23 -3.79 23.62
CA ALA A 199 11.21 -3.01 24.36
C ALA A 199 11.53 -1.66 23.68
N GLU A 200 11.44 -1.62 22.35
CA GLU A 200 11.74 -0.41 21.57
C GLU A 200 10.48 0.43 21.28
N HIS A 201 9.28 -0.17 21.28
CA HIS A 201 8.03 0.47 20.86
C HIS A 201 6.80 0.10 21.71
N ASP A 202 6.39 1.02 22.60
CA ASP A 202 5.22 0.83 23.47
C ASP A 202 3.89 0.68 22.69
N GLY A 203 3.74 1.37 21.56
CA GLY A 203 2.54 1.30 20.71
C GLY A 203 2.33 -0.10 20.12
N ALA A 204 3.43 -0.74 19.69
CA ALA A 204 3.41 -2.12 19.21
C ALA A 204 2.95 -3.11 20.30
N LYS A 205 3.34 -2.89 21.56
CA LYS A 205 2.83 -3.69 22.68
C LYS A 205 1.33 -3.46 22.88
N ALA A 206 0.89 -2.21 22.89
CA ALA A 206 -0.52 -1.85 23.12
C ALA A 206 -1.45 -2.46 22.07
N VAL A 207 -1.07 -2.46 20.78
CA VAL A 207 -1.90 -3.07 19.73
C VAL A 207 -1.94 -4.59 19.86
N MET A 208 -0.84 -5.24 20.25
CA MET A 208 -0.82 -6.69 20.45
C MET A 208 -1.62 -7.10 21.69
N ASP A 209 -1.52 -6.36 22.81
CA ASP A 209 -2.37 -6.56 23.99
C ASP A 209 -3.87 -6.52 23.61
N GLU A 210 -4.23 -5.57 22.74
CA GLU A 210 -5.59 -5.41 22.25
C GLU A 210 -6.03 -6.57 21.33
N VAL A 211 -5.16 -7.01 20.43
CA VAL A 211 -5.38 -8.24 19.62
C VAL A 211 -5.55 -9.46 20.52
N GLY A 212 -4.75 -9.61 21.57
CA GLY A 212 -4.89 -10.72 22.51
C GLY A 212 -6.20 -10.70 23.29
N ARG A 213 -6.81 -9.52 23.49
CA ARG A 213 -8.06 -9.34 24.23
C ARG A 213 -9.30 -9.49 23.36
N GLN A 214 -9.30 -8.88 22.17
CA GLN A 214 -10.47 -8.86 21.28
C GLN A 214 -10.36 -9.79 20.06
N GLY A 215 -9.17 -10.35 19.80
CA GLY A 215 -8.89 -11.10 18.58
C GLY A 215 -9.75 -12.34 18.41
N ARG A 216 -10.15 -13.00 19.52
CA ARG A 216 -11.02 -14.17 19.51
C ARG A 216 -12.29 -13.95 18.68
N SER A 217 -13.14 -12.99 19.09
CA SER A 217 -14.44 -12.77 18.46
C SER A 217 -14.32 -12.24 17.03
N GLN A 218 -13.22 -11.56 16.72
CA GLN A 218 -12.97 -11.00 15.40
C GLN A 218 -12.19 -11.95 14.48
N GLY A 219 -11.81 -13.14 14.96
CA GLY A 219 -11.07 -14.13 14.16
C GLY A 219 -9.58 -13.86 13.95
N LEU A 220 -8.96 -12.98 14.74
CA LEU A 220 -7.51 -12.77 14.75
C LEU A 220 -6.82 -13.81 15.64
N ARG A 221 -5.73 -14.38 15.15
CA ARG A 221 -4.91 -15.40 15.82
C ARG A 221 -3.47 -14.93 15.82
N LEU A 222 -2.88 -14.79 16.99
CA LEU A 222 -1.56 -14.19 17.16
C LEU A 222 -0.53 -15.29 17.43
N VAL A 223 0.53 -15.33 16.64
CA VAL A 223 1.70 -16.20 16.85
C VAL A 223 2.91 -15.31 17.06
N MET A 224 3.44 -15.29 18.28
CA MET A 224 4.59 -14.46 18.63
C MET A 224 5.85 -15.31 18.79
N GLY A 225 6.87 -15.03 17.98
CA GLY A 225 8.17 -15.68 18.04
C GLY A 225 9.18 -14.84 18.82
N SER A 226 10.01 -15.47 19.64
CA SER A 226 11.17 -14.80 20.25
C SER A 226 12.34 -15.75 20.51
N GLN A 227 13.55 -15.21 20.52
CA GLN A 227 14.73 -15.95 20.98
C GLN A 227 14.76 -16.14 22.50
N ARG A 228 14.27 -15.14 23.25
CA ARG A 228 14.23 -15.13 24.71
C ARG A 228 13.08 -14.27 25.21
N LEU A 229 12.44 -14.68 26.29
CA LEU A 229 11.28 -13.99 26.84
C LEU A 229 11.63 -12.89 27.84
N GLY A 230 12.65 -13.10 28.67
CA GLY A 230 12.98 -12.15 29.74
C GLY A 230 11.78 -11.82 30.63
N HIS A 231 11.77 -10.63 31.25
CA HIS A 231 10.70 -10.19 32.15
C HIS A 231 9.33 -9.95 31.48
N GLN A 232 9.23 -10.09 30.14
CA GLN A 232 8.01 -9.82 29.36
C GLN A 232 6.90 -10.87 29.57
N MET A 233 7.17 -11.94 30.34
CA MET A 233 6.18 -12.95 30.72
C MET A 233 5.24 -12.56 31.87
N GLN A 234 5.53 -11.46 32.59
CA GLN A 234 4.75 -11.06 33.77
C GLN A 234 3.62 -10.08 33.39
N GLY A 235 2.43 -10.61 33.12
CA GLY A 235 1.20 -9.82 32.87
C GLY A 235 0.99 -9.42 31.40
N GLY A 236 -0.08 -8.64 31.15
CA GLY A 236 -0.44 -8.17 29.80
C GLY A 236 -0.91 -9.31 28.88
N ILE A 237 -0.57 -9.23 27.60
CA ILE A 237 -0.95 -10.19 26.54
C ILE A 237 -0.71 -11.66 26.92
N MET A 238 0.32 -11.95 27.72
CA MET A 238 0.71 -13.33 28.05
C MET A 238 -0.35 -14.09 28.85
N SER A 239 -1.26 -13.41 29.56
CA SER A 239 -2.41 -14.07 30.20
C SER A 239 -3.39 -14.65 29.19
N ASN A 240 -3.39 -14.13 27.96
CA ASN A 240 -4.33 -14.48 26.91
C ASN A 240 -3.70 -15.46 25.89
N ILE A 241 -2.51 -16.00 26.16
CA ILE A 241 -1.80 -16.93 25.28
C ILE A 241 -1.78 -18.33 25.90
N PRO A 242 -2.74 -19.20 25.55
CA PRO A 242 -2.82 -20.54 26.10
C PRO A 242 -1.79 -21.48 25.47
N VAL A 243 -1.39 -21.28 24.21
CA VAL A 243 -0.50 -22.21 23.51
C VAL A 243 0.95 -21.74 23.64
N ARG A 244 1.79 -22.60 24.22
CA ARG A 244 3.20 -22.30 24.45
C ARG A 244 4.07 -23.37 23.79
N VAL A 245 4.92 -22.92 22.87
CA VAL A 245 5.88 -23.75 22.15
C VAL A 245 7.28 -23.34 22.58
N ALA A 246 8.06 -24.29 23.08
CA ALA A 246 9.49 -24.09 23.28
C ALA A 246 10.26 -25.06 22.40
N LEU A 247 11.03 -24.50 21.47
CA LEU A 247 12.15 -25.19 20.86
C LEU A 247 13.34 -25.14 21.84
N ARG A 248 14.51 -25.62 21.41
CA ARG A 248 15.71 -25.56 22.23
C ARG A 248 15.97 -24.14 22.76
N THR A 249 15.95 -23.96 24.07
CA THR A 249 16.20 -22.68 24.75
C THR A 249 17.70 -22.48 25.03
N VAL A 250 18.08 -21.31 25.58
CA VAL A 250 19.47 -21.03 25.96
C VAL A 250 19.82 -21.66 27.31
N GLY A 251 18.87 -21.66 28.24
CA GLY A 251 19.04 -22.25 29.56
C GLY A 251 17.72 -22.70 30.18
N ASP A 252 17.83 -23.27 31.38
CA ASP A 252 16.70 -23.86 32.13
C ASP A 252 15.68 -22.80 32.54
N THR A 253 16.13 -21.59 32.89
CA THR A 253 15.25 -20.46 33.25
C THR A 253 14.29 -20.11 32.11
N ASP A 254 14.81 -19.94 30.89
CA ASP A 254 13.97 -19.63 29.72
C ASP A 254 12.96 -20.76 29.46
N SER A 255 13.37 -22.02 29.59
CA SER A 255 12.49 -23.17 29.45
C SER A 255 11.38 -23.15 30.51
N HIS A 256 11.75 -22.85 31.76
CA HIS A 256 10.82 -22.83 32.88
C HIS A 256 9.82 -21.68 32.78
N GLU A 257 10.24 -20.50 32.31
CA GLU A 257 9.34 -19.37 32.08
C GLU A 257 8.26 -19.69 31.02
N VAL A 258 8.62 -20.41 29.95
CA VAL A 258 7.66 -20.83 28.92
C VAL A 258 6.78 -21.96 29.41
N LEU A 259 7.40 -23.08 29.81
CA LEU A 259 6.73 -24.37 29.97
C LEU A 259 6.45 -24.74 31.43
N GLY A 260 7.12 -24.10 32.39
CA GLY A 260 7.17 -24.57 33.79
C GLY A 260 8.02 -25.84 33.96
N SER A 261 8.91 -26.13 33.01
CA SER A 261 9.83 -27.28 33.00
C SER A 261 11.16 -26.86 32.38
N ASP A 262 12.26 -27.50 32.72
CA ASP A 262 13.61 -27.29 32.15
C ASP A 262 13.86 -28.11 30.85
N GLU A 263 12.93 -29.01 30.49
CA GLU A 263 13.10 -29.97 29.40
C GLU A 263 13.45 -29.34 28.04
N ALA A 264 13.06 -28.10 27.75
CA ALA A 264 13.33 -27.48 26.46
C ALA A 264 14.83 -27.18 26.26
N ASN A 265 15.58 -26.90 27.33
CA ASN A 265 17.02 -26.69 27.24
C ASN A 265 17.76 -27.99 26.84
N HIS A 266 17.20 -29.14 27.21
CA HIS A 266 17.77 -30.45 26.94
C HIS A 266 17.33 -31.07 25.61
N LEU A 267 16.57 -30.33 24.79
CA LEU A 267 16.22 -30.77 23.45
C LEU A 267 17.47 -30.94 22.57
N PRO A 268 17.47 -31.92 21.65
CA PRO A 268 18.63 -32.20 20.81
C PRO A 268 18.98 -31.00 19.93
N LYS A 269 20.29 -30.77 19.73
CA LYS A 269 20.78 -29.70 18.85
C LYS A 269 20.56 -29.99 17.36
N LYS A 270 20.64 -31.27 16.98
CA LYS A 270 20.43 -31.75 15.60
C LYS A 270 19.57 -33.02 15.61
N PRO A 271 18.64 -33.17 14.65
CA PRO A 271 18.19 -32.13 13.73
C PRO A 271 17.55 -30.94 14.46
N ALA A 272 17.65 -29.73 13.91
CA ALA A 272 16.97 -28.56 14.47
C ALA A 272 15.44 -28.72 14.32
N GLY A 273 14.66 -28.01 15.13
CA GLY A 273 13.20 -28.07 15.14
C GLY A 273 12.59 -29.06 16.13
N ALA A 274 13.39 -29.70 16.99
CA ALA A 274 12.85 -30.42 18.15
C ALA A 274 12.21 -29.42 19.12
N GLY A 275 11.01 -29.74 19.60
CA GLY A 275 10.20 -28.83 20.41
C GLY A 275 9.27 -29.52 21.38
N LEU A 276 8.79 -28.73 22.33
CA LEU A 276 7.78 -29.07 23.33
C LEU A 276 6.61 -28.10 23.20
N LEU A 277 5.41 -28.65 23.24
CA LEU A 277 4.14 -27.93 23.18
C LEU A 277 3.40 -28.10 24.50
N LYS A 278 2.93 -27.00 25.07
CA LYS A 278 2.10 -26.93 26.26
C LYS A 278 0.86 -26.10 25.98
N VAL A 279 -0.28 -26.53 26.53
CA VAL A 279 -1.58 -25.86 26.38
C VAL A 279 -2.15 -25.50 27.74
N GLY A 280 -2.36 -24.20 27.98
CA GLY A 280 -2.94 -23.67 29.21
C GLY A 280 -2.22 -24.12 30.48
N ALA A 281 -3.00 -24.48 31.50
CA ALA A 281 -2.50 -25.00 32.76
C ALA A 281 -2.17 -26.52 32.71
N ASN A 282 -2.30 -27.17 31.55
CA ASN A 282 -2.01 -28.59 31.42
C ASN A 282 -0.54 -28.87 31.72
N LYS A 283 -0.28 -29.88 32.55
CA LYS A 283 1.08 -30.30 32.92
C LYS A 283 1.73 -31.17 31.84
N ASN A 284 0.95 -31.75 30.94
CA ASN A 284 1.46 -32.64 29.90
C ASN A 284 2.15 -31.83 28.80
N LEU A 285 3.41 -32.19 28.53
CA LEU A 285 4.18 -31.64 27.41
C LEU A 285 4.11 -32.60 26.23
N THR A 286 3.71 -32.08 25.07
CA THR A 286 3.73 -32.83 23.81
C THR A 286 5.06 -32.59 23.12
N ARG A 287 5.85 -33.64 22.90
CA ARG A 287 7.10 -33.56 22.13
C ARG A 287 6.80 -33.61 20.66
N PHE A 288 7.52 -32.82 19.88
CA PHE A 288 7.44 -32.88 18.43
C PHE A 288 8.80 -32.59 17.78
N GLN A 289 8.93 -33.03 16.54
CA GLN A 289 9.96 -32.64 15.61
C GLN A 289 9.30 -31.88 14.46
N THR A 290 9.67 -30.60 14.31
CA THR A 290 9.14 -29.69 13.29
C THR A 290 9.32 -30.28 11.90
N ALA A 291 8.28 -30.18 11.07
CA ALA A 291 8.30 -30.54 9.67
C ALA A 291 9.21 -29.59 8.87
N PHE A 292 9.91 -30.11 7.86
CA PHE A 292 10.86 -29.32 7.09
C PHE A 292 10.30 -28.99 5.70
N VAL A 293 10.32 -27.71 5.30
CA VAL A 293 9.73 -27.19 4.04
C VAL A 293 10.74 -26.46 3.14
N LEU A 294 12.01 -26.40 3.56
CA LEU A 294 13.07 -25.63 2.90
C LEU A 294 14.04 -26.51 2.10
N LYS A 295 13.65 -27.74 1.75
CA LYS A 295 14.47 -28.56 0.85
C LYS A 295 14.43 -27.96 -0.56
N SER A 296 15.48 -28.21 -1.34
CA SER A 296 15.42 -27.96 -2.78
C SER A 296 14.30 -28.80 -3.39
N TYR A 297 13.49 -28.17 -4.22
CA TYR A 297 12.37 -28.80 -4.91
C TYR A 297 12.89 -29.68 -6.03
N VAL A 298 12.56 -30.96 -5.96
CA VAL A 298 12.82 -31.96 -6.99
C VAL A 298 11.46 -32.55 -7.38
N PRO A 299 10.98 -32.34 -8.61
CA PRO A 299 9.70 -32.89 -9.05
C PRO A 299 9.74 -34.42 -9.03
N PRO A 300 8.67 -35.11 -8.62
CA PRO A 300 8.63 -36.57 -8.56
C PRO A 300 8.82 -37.20 -9.95
N GLN A 301 9.42 -38.40 -9.98
CA GLN A 301 9.81 -39.09 -11.21
C GLN A 301 8.65 -39.35 -12.19
N ARG A 302 7.41 -39.44 -11.70
CA ARG A 302 6.21 -39.57 -12.55
C ARG A 302 5.92 -38.31 -13.38
N ALA A 303 6.16 -37.11 -12.83
CA ALA A 303 6.02 -35.85 -13.56
C ALA A 303 7.12 -35.70 -14.61
N ALA A 304 8.37 -36.07 -14.26
CA ALA A 304 9.48 -36.14 -15.22
C ALA A 304 9.20 -37.16 -16.35
N ALA A 305 8.58 -38.29 -16.04
CA ALA A 305 8.16 -39.28 -17.02
C ALA A 305 7.00 -38.79 -17.90
N ALA A 306 6.05 -38.00 -17.38
CA ALA A 306 4.96 -37.41 -18.17
C ALA A 306 5.47 -36.41 -19.21
N ALA A 307 6.42 -35.54 -18.82
CA ALA A 307 7.12 -34.65 -19.75
C ALA A 307 7.90 -35.44 -20.82
N ALA A 308 8.64 -36.47 -20.41
CA ALA A 308 9.34 -37.36 -21.34
C ALA A 308 8.38 -38.16 -22.27
N ARG A 309 7.18 -38.51 -21.81
CA ARG A 309 6.15 -39.19 -22.60
C ARG A 309 5.60 -38.30 -23.73
N GLN A 310 5.48 -36.99 -23.51
CA GLN A 310 5.04 -36.06 -24.56
C GLN A 310 6.05 -35.95 -25.71
N GLU A 311 7.34 -36.19 -25.46
CA GLU A 311 8.40 -36.11 -26.48
C GLU A 311 8.63 -37.43 -27.24
N ALA A 312 8.20 -38.58 -26.70
CA ALA A 312 8.60 -39.91 -27.18
C ALA A 312 7.48 -40.73 -27.88
N GLY A 313 6.47 -40.09 -28.46
CA GLY A 313 5.42 -40.80 -29.20
C GLY A 313 4.56 -41.74 -28.33
N TYR A 314 4.28 -41.31 -27.10
CA TYR A 314 3.49 -42.06 -26.12
C TYR A 314 2.08 -42.38 -26.63
N LEU A 315 1.66 -43.64 -26.46
CA LEU A 315 0.28 -44.09 -26.66
C LEU A 315 -0.44 -44.07 -25.32
N GLU A 316 -1.54 -43.31 -25.24
CA GLU A 316 -2.35 -43.26 -24.03
C GLU A 316 -2.95 -44.64 -23.69
N PRO A 317 -3.09 -44.99 -22.39
CA PRO A 317 -3.78 -46.20 -21.98
C PRO A 317 -5.21 -46.18 -22.51
N GLN A 318 -5.56 -47.17 -23.32
CA GLN A 318 -6.92 -47.36 -23.81
C GLN A 318 -7.67 -48.33 -22.91
N GLU A 319 -8.97 -48.09 -22.76
CA GLU A 319 -9.85 -49.01 -22.05
C GLU A 319 -9.80 -50.38 -22.75
N PHE A 320 -9.58 -51.44 -21.97
CA PHE A 320 -9.55 -52.79 -22.51
C PHE A 320 -10.96 -53.21 -22.92
N GLN A 321 -11.19 -53.35 -24.22
CA GLN A 321 -12.45 -53.87 -24.77
C GLN A 321 -12.22 -55.25 -25.38
N ALA A 322 -13.20 -56.15 -25.26
CA ALA A 322 -13.16 -57.50 -25.83
C ALA A 322 -13.39 -57.54 -27.35
N VAL A 323 -13.09 -56.45 -28.06
CA VAL A 323 -13.19 -56.31 -29.52
C VAL A 323 -11.80 -56.10 -30.11
N GLY A 324 -11.60 -56.52 -31.37
CA GLY A 324 -10.30 -56.41 -32.03
C GLY A 324 -9.83 -54.96 -32.13
N MET A 325 -8.67 -54.66 -31.55
CA MET A 325 -8.04 -53.34 -31.61
C MET A 325 -7.10 -53.25 -32.83
N PRO A 326 -6.95 -52.08 -33.47
CA PRO A 326 -5.94 -51.87 -34.50
C PRO A 326 -4.54 -52.22 -33.99
N ALA A 327 -3.72 -52.85 -34.84
CA ALA A 327 -2.35 -53.18 -34.47
C ALA A 327 -1.56 -51.91 -34.11
N LEU A 328 -1.01 -51.87 -32.90
CA LEU A 328 -0.11 -50.79 -32.49
C LEU A 328 1.13 -50.85 -33.39
N GLN A 329 1.45 -49.73 -34.05
CA GLN A 329 2.73 -49.59 -34.75
C GLN A 329 3.84 -49.56 -33.69
N MET A 330 4.39 -50.72 -33.38
CA MET A 330 5.62 -50.79 -32.61
C MET A 330 6.73 -50.19 -33.46
N ALA A 331 7.45 -49.20 -32.92
CA ALA A 331 8.72 -48.78 -33.49
C ALA A 331 9.59 -50.03 -33.64
N ARG A 332 10.10 -50.28 -34.85
CA ARG A 332 10.94 -51.46 -35.13
C ARG A 332 12.11 -51.45 -34.16
N ASP A 333 12.39 -52.61 -33.55
CA ASP A 333 13.58 -52.83 -32.72
C ASP A 333 14.84 -52.61 -33.56
N GLY A 334 15.33 -51.38 -33.57
CA GLY A 334 16.49 -50.94 -34.34
C GLY A 334 17.04 -49.64 -33.77
N GLU A 335 18.12 -49.77 -32.99
CA GLU A 335 19.03 -48.69 -32.58
C GLU A 335 18.39 -47.40 -32.01
N GLY A 336 17.30 -47.52 -31.25
CA GLY A 336 16.87 -46.45 -30.36
C GLY A 336 17.72 -46.49 -29.09
N GLU A 337 18.53 -45.46 -28.83
CA GLU A 337 19.05 -45.21 -27.48
C GLU A 337 17.88 -45.37 -26.51
N GLN A 338 18.01 -46.26 -25.52
CA GLN A 338 17.05 -46.29 -24.41
C GLN A 338 16.98 -44.87 -23.86
N THR A 339 15.86 -44.18 -24.09
CA THR A 339 15.64 -42.84 -23.56
C THR A 339 15.64 -42.98 -22.06
N LYS A 340 16.80 -42.74 -21.44
CA LYS A 340 16.95 -42.75 -19.99
C LYS A 340 16.01 -41.67 -19.48
N ILE A 341 15.00 -42.07 -18.71
CA ILE A 341 14.17 -41.11 -17.97
C ILE A 341 15.16 -40.26 -17.18
N PRO A 342 15.24 -38.94 -17.44
CA PRO A 342 16.19 -38.09 -16.75
C PRO A 342 15.99 -38.25 -15.24
N GLU A 343 17.07 -38.45 -14.49
CA GLU A 343 16.96 -38.46 -13.05
C GLU A 343 16.34 -37.13 -12.60
N PRO A 344 15.37 -37.16 -11.66
CA PRO A 344 14.78 -35.94 -11.13
C PRO A 344 15.88 -35.02 -10.57
N ARG A 345 15.99 -33.82 -11.13
CA ARG A 345 16.95 -32.81 -10.68
C ARG A 345 16.23 -31.66 -10.03
N ALA A 346 16.91 -31.00 -9.11
CA ALA A 346 16.39 -29.79 -8.50
C ALA A 346 16.17 -28.72 -9.58
N ILE A 347 15.02 -28.05 -9.51
CA ILE A 347 14.71 -26.97 -10.45
C ILE A 347 15.56 -25.75 -10.08
N ILE A 348 16.14 -25.11 -11.10
CA ILE A 348 16.90 -23.86 -10.95
C ILE A 348 15.98 -22.71 -11.37
N GLY A 349 15.84 -21.72 -10.50
CA GLY A 349 15.06 -20.51 -10.74
C GLY A 349 15.74 -19.54 -11.70
N ALA A 350 15.03 -18.47 -12.07
CA ALA A 350 15.55 -17.44 -12.98
C ALA A 350 16.78 -16.69 -12.41
N ASP A 351 16.96 -16.73 -11.10
CA ASP A 351 18.10 -16.18 -10.36
C ASP A 351 19.32 -17.13 -10.32
N GLY A 352 19.23 -18.30 -10.94
CA GLY A 352 20.29 -19.31 -10.95
C GLY A 352 20.37 -20.16 -9.67
N ARG A 353 19.45 -19.99 -8.70
CA ARG A 353 19.43 -20.74 -7.43
C ARG A 353 18.43 -21.89 -7.47
N THR A 354 18.62 -22.92 -6.63
CA THR A 354 17.64 -24.01 -6.56
C THR A 354 16.34 -23.54 -5.92
N VAL A 355 15.22 -23.76 -6.61
CA VAL A 355 13.88 -23.49 -6.08
C VAL A 355 13.65 -24.34 -4.83
N LYS A 356 13.12 -23.74 -3.76
CA LYS A 356 12.75 -24.45 -2.53
C LYS A 356 11.34 -25.03 -2.66
N GLN A 357 11.02 -26.09 -1.92
CA GLN A 357 9.65 -26.66 -1.94
C GLN A 357 8.58 -25.63 -1.60
N VAL A 358 8.82 -24.75 -0.61
CA VAL A 358 7.90 -23.65 -0.28
C VAL A 358 7.65 -22.71 -1.47
N GLN A 359 8.68 -22.40 -2.27
CA GLN A 359 8.54 -21.56 -3.46
C GLN A 359 7.76 -22.29 -4.57
N ALA A 360 8.02 -23.58 -4.78
CA ALA A 360 7.25 -24.39 -5.71
C ALA A 360 5.76 -24.44 -5.34
N THR A 361 5.45 -24.52 -4.05
CA THR A 361 4.08 -24.44 -3.52
C THR A 361 3.45 -23.07 -3.77
N VAL A 362 4.18 -21.99 -3.51
CA VAL A 362 3.75 -20.62 -3.83
C VAL A 362 3.40 -20.50 -5.31
N ASP A 363 4.29 -20.96 -6.19
CA ASP A 363 4.07 -20.93 -7.63
C ASP A 363 2.85 -21.76 -8.03
N CYS A 364 2.68 -22.95 -7.42
CA CYS A 364 1.52 -23.81 -7.62
C CYS A 364 0.20 -23.11 -7.27
N LEU A 365 0.12 -22.50 -6.09
CA LEU A 365 -1.09 -21.82 -5.64
C LEU A 365 -1.38 -20.55 -6.46
N ASN A 366 -0.35 -19.83 -6.90
CA ASN A 366 -0.53 -18.65 -7.74
C ASN A 366 -1.04 -18.98 -9.15
N ARG A 367 -0.80 -20.19 -9.68
CA ARG A 367 -1.38 -20.64 -10.96
C ARG A 367 -2.90 -20.75 -10.95
N LEU A 368 -3.53 -20.81 -9.77
CA LEU A 368 -4.99 -20.81 -9.65
C LEU A 368 -5.64 -19.48 -10.07
N ASN A 369 -4.86 -18.39 -10.18
CA ASN A 369 -5.33 -17.06 -10.54
C ASN A 369 -6.54 -16.61 -9.68
N LEU A 370 -6.49 -16.89 -8.38
CA LEU A 370 -7.53 -16.49 -7.44
C LEU A 370 -7.66 -14.96 -7.40
N PRO A 371 -8.86 -14.41 -7.15
CA PRO A 371 -9.03 -12.98 -6.97
C PRO A 371 -8.08 -12.45 -5.90
N PRO A 372 -7.40 -11.32 -6.12
CA PRO A 372 -6.48 -10.78 -5.14
C PRO A 372 -7.24 -10.42 -3.86
N LEU A 373 -6.74 -10.91 -2.72
CA LEU A 373 -7.27 -10.50 -1.43
C LEU A 373 -7.05 -9.00 -1.24
N GLN A 374 -7.97 -8.35 -0.52
CA GLN A 374 -7.74 -6.99 -0.06
C GLN A 374 -6.50 -6.97 0.84
N ALA A 375 -5.40 -6.42 0.32
CA ALA A 375 -4.16 -6.22 1.07
C ALA A 375 -4.41 -5.33 2.29
N MET A 376 -3.85 -5.74 3.43
CA MET A 376 -3.86 -4.90 4.64
C MET A 376 -2.66 -3.95 4.62
N TRP A 377 -1.53 -4.45 4.10
CA TRP A 377 -0.31 -3.67 3.96
C TRP A 377 -0.09 -3.26 2.52
N LEU A 378 -0.30 -1.97 2.24
CA LEU A 378 -0.03 -1.43 0.92
C LEU A 378 1.48 -1.16 0.73
N PRO A 379 1.97 -1.07 -0.52
CA PRO A 379 3.34 -0.70 -0.78
C PRO A 379 3.70 0.66 -0.15
N PRO A 380 5.00 0.90 0.17
CA PRO A 380 5.46 2.24 0.55
C PRO A 380 5.05 3.26 -0.51
N LEU A 381 4.75 4.48 -0.06
CA LEU A 381 4.44 5.58 -0.97
C LEU A 381 5.59 5.78 -1.97
N GLN A 382 5.27 5.87 -3.25
CA GLN A 382 6.23 6.16 -4.32
C GLN A 382 5.69 7.33 -5.15
N PRO A 383 6.58 8.18 -5.71
CA PRO A 383 6.15 9.21 -6.63
C PRO A 383 5.60 8.57 -7.90
N VAL A 384 4.36 8.95 -8.25
CA VAL A 384 3.68 8.51 -9.47
C VAL A 384 3.52 9.68 -10.44
N PRO A 385 3.50 9.43 -11.77
CA PRO A 385 3.18 10.43 -12.78
C PRO A 385 1.81 11.11 -12.56
N ALA A 386 1.65 12.32 -13.09
CA ALA A 386 0.43 13.12 -12.94
C ALA A 386 -0.80 12.47 -13.60
N ASP A 387 -0.62 11.79 -14.74
CA ASP A 387 -1.70 11.05 -15.40
C ASP A 387 -2.17 9.84 -14.58
N GLU A 388 -1.29 9.18 -13.84
CA GLU A 388 -1.65 8.11 -12.90
C GLU A 388 -2.47 8.66 -11.71
N LEU A 389 -2.12 9.85 -11.20
CA LEU A 389 -2.94 10.54 -10.18
C LEU A 389 -4.35 10.83 -10.73
N VAL A 390 -4.44 11.36 -11.95
CA VAL A 390 -5.71 11.67 -12.62
C VAL A 390 -6.50 10.39 -12.88
N ARG A 391 -5.85 9.31 -13.32
CA ARG A 391 -6.49 8.01 -13.54
C ARG A 391 -7.10 7.45 -12.27
N ARG A 392 -6.37 7.49 -11.15
CA ARG A 392 -6.89 7.05 -9.85
C ARG A 392 -8.04 7.92 -9.35
N LEU A 393 -7.96 9.23 -9.57
CA LEU A 393 -9.01 10.17 -9.15
C LEU A 393 -10.31 9.99 -9.96
N ARG A 394 -10.19 9.78 -11.28
CA ARG A 394 -11.33 9.64 -12.20
C ARG A 394 -11.85 8.21 -12.33
N GLY A 395 -11.03 7.21 -11.99
CA GLY A 395 -11.29 5.80 -12.31
C GLY A 395 -11.06 5.43 -13.78
N GLN A 396 -10.59 6.38 -14.62
CA GLN A 396 -10.36 6.18 -16.05
C GLN A 396 -9.20 7.05 -16.56
N PRO A 397 -8.57 6.71 -17.72
CA PRO A 397 -7.53 7.53 -18.33
C PRO A 397 -7.95 8.98 -18.58
N TRP A 398 -6.98 9.89 -18.58
CA TRP A 398 -7.25 11.33 -18.64
C TRP A 398 -7.81 11.81 -19.98
N ASP A 399 -7.47 11.11 -21.06
CA ASP A 399 -7.83 11.39 -22.44
C ASP A 399 -9.24 10.89 -22.81
N VAL A 400 -9.79 9.94 -22.05
CA VAL A 400 -11.17 9.47 -22.18
C VAL A 400 -12.12 10.52 -21.61
N ASP A 401 -13.05 11.02 -22.44
CA ASP A 401 -13.96 12.13 -22.11
C ASP A 401 -13.20 13.34 -21.52
N TYR A 402 -12.14 13.78 -22.19
CA TYR A 402 -11.30 14.88 -21.71
C TYR A 402 -12.13 16.13 -21.38
N GLY A 403 -11.86 16.75 -20.22
CA GLY A 403 -12.59 17.91 -19.75
C GLY A 403 -14.00 17.63 -19.24
N SER A 404 -14.49 16.38 -19.25
CA SER A 404 -15.82 15.98 -18.72
C SER A 404 -15.92 15.96 -17.20
N ALA A 405 -14.80 16.13 -16.48
CA ALA A 405 -14.79 16.43 -15.04
C ALA A 405 -15.62 17.68 -14.67
N GLN A 406 -16.15 18.38 -15.68
CA GLN A 406 -17.27 19.30 -15.61
C GLN A 406 -18.49 18.80 -14.82
N SER A 407 -18.74 17.49 -14.65
CA SER A 407 -19.92 17.01 -13.91
C SER A 407 -19.96 17.45 -12.43
N GLU A 408 -18.83 17.94 -11.90
CA GLU A 408 -18.72 18.60 -10.61
C GLU A 408 -18.27 20.06 -10.80
N LEU A 409 -19.06 20.88 -11.52
CA LEU A 409 -18.77 22.31 -11.82
C LEU A 409 -18.28 23.13 -10.60
N SER A 410 -18.66 22.73 -9.40
CA SER A 410 -18.34 23.36 -8.11
C SER A 410 -17.02 22.91 -7.46
N ARG A 411 -16.33 21.88 -7.99
CA ARG A 411 -15.05 21.40 -7.45
C ARG A 411 -13.92 21.63 -8.46
N LEU A 412 -12.77 22.04 -7.94
CA LEU A 412 -11.51 22.17 -8.67
C LEU A 412 -10.46 21.39 -7.90
N MET A 413 -10.51 20.07 -8.04
CA MET A 413 -9.58 19.12 -7.44
C MET A 413 -8.24 19.19 -8.17
N PHE A 414 -7.16 19.44 -7.45
CA PHE A 414 -5.79 19.53 -8.01
C PHE A 414 -4.94 18.37 -7.47
N PRO A 415 -4.79 17.28 -8.24
CA PRO A 415 -3.98 16.14 -7.80
C PRO A 415 -2.53 16.56 -7.56
N VAL A 416 -2.02 16.31 -6.35
CA VAL A 416 -0.63 16.62 -5.99
C VAL A 416 0.18 15.37 -5.66
N GLY A 417 -0.46 14.30 -5.19
CA GLY A 417 0.25 13.11 -4.75
C GLY A 417 -0.65 11.97 -4.27
N ILE A 418 -0.04 10.97 -3.65
CA ILE A 418 -0.74 9.85 -3.01
C ILE A 418 -0.60 9.99 -1.50
N GLU A 419 -1.73 10.03 -0.79
CA GLU A 419 -1.80 9.96 0.66
C GLU A 419 -1.98 8.52 1.15
N ASP A 420 -1.43 8.23 2.31
CA ASP A 420 -1.44 6.92 2.94
C ASP A 420 -2.37 6.93 4.16
N ARG A 421 -3.44 6.12 4.09
CA ARG A 421 -4.42 5.93 5.17
C ARG A 421 -4.33 4.49 5.68
N PRO A 422 -3.33 4.18 6.54
CA PRO A 422 -3.08 2.81 6.97
C PRO A 422 -4.25 2.19 7.74
N ARG A 423 -4.97 2.96 8.58
CA ARG A 423 -6.18 2.47 9.27
C ARG A 423 -7.30 2.03 8.33
N ASP A 424 -7.40 2.68 7.16
CA ASP A 424 -8.42 2.37 6.16
C ASP A 424 -7.98 1.27 5.19
N HIS A 425 -6.73 0.80 5.27
CA HIS A 425 -6.05 -0.03 4.28
C HIS A 425 -6.13 0.56 2.86
N ARG A 426 -5.95 1.89 2.74
CA ARG A 426 -6.11 2.62 1.48
C ARG A 426 -4.99 3.63 1.25
N GLN A 427 -4.70 3.83 -0.03
CA GLN A 427 -3.92 4.95 -0.52
C GLN A 427 -4.79 5.71 -1.51
N LEU A 428 -5.01 7.00 -1.23
CA LEU A 428 -5.89 7.86 -2.02
C LEU A 428 -5.10 8.95 -2.71
N VAL A 429 -5.67 9.53 -3.76
CA VAL A 429 -5.07 10.71 -4.40
C VAL A 429 -5.31 11.90 -3.49
N TYR A 430 -4.22 12.52 -3.02
CA TYR A 430 -4.32 13.81 -2.37
C TYR A 430 -4.55 14.87 -3.45
N ALA A 431 -5.75 15.45 -3.46
CA ALA A 431 -6.15 16.49 -4.38
C ALA A 431 -6.93 17.59 -3.64
N PRO A 432 -6.29 18.68 -3.20
CA PRO A 432 -7.02 19.79 -2.59
C PRO A 432 -8.08 20.35 -3.54
N ASN A 433 -9.21 20.82 -2.98
CA ASN A 433 -10.24 21.52 -3.73
C ASN A 433 -9.95 23.03 -3.72
N LEU A 434 -9.58 23.61 -4.86
CA LEU A 434 -9.27 25.03 -5.00
C LEU A 434 -10.42 25.82 -5.64
N ALA A 435 -11.66 25.31 -5.58
CA ALA A 435 -12.79 25.99 -6.21
C ALA A 435 -13.17 27.32 -5.54
N GLU A 436 -12.89 27.48 -4.25
CA GLU A 436 -13.38 28.62 -3.45
C GLU A 436 -12.27 29.26 -2.62
N GLY A 437 -10.99 29.07 -2.98
CA GLY A 437 -9.92 29.74 -2.27
C GLY A 437 -8.51 29.40 -2.70
N ASN A 438 -7.56 29.97 -1.97
CA ASN A 438 -6.15 29.94 -2.30
C ASN A 438 -5.44 28.73 -1.67
N CYS A 439 -4.33 28.33 -2.27
CA CYS A 439 -3.50 27.22 -1.80
C CYS A 439 -2.09 27.68 -1.42
N ALA A 440 -1.64 27.32 -0.22
CA ALA A 440 -0.24 27.51 0.18
C ALA A 440 0.56 26.21 -0.03
N VAL A 441 1.73 26.29 -0.66
CA VAL A 441 2.66 25.16 -0.82
C VAL A 441 3.91 25.39 0.01
N ILE A 442 4.10 24.57 1.03
CA ILE A 442 5.01 24.90 2.13
C ILE A 442 6.00 23.77 2.34
N GLY A 443 7.23 24.12 2.68
CA GLY A 443 8.26 23.14 3.03
C GLY A 443 9.66 23.71 2.94
N MET A 444 10.61 23.10 3.64
CA MET A 444 12.00 23.53 3.69
C MET A 444 12.69 23.52 2.32
N GLY A 445 13.95 24.00 2.26
CA GLY A 445 14.76 23.91 1.04
C GLY A 445 14.83 22.48 0.52
N GLN A 446 14.67 22.30 -0.80
CA GLN A 446 14.71 20.99 -1.47
C GLN A 446 13.62 19.97 -1.06
N SER A 447 12.59 20.37 -0.31
CA SER A 447 11.47 19.50 0.07
C SER A 447 10.63 18.99 -1.11
N GLY A 448 10.70 19.67 -2.27
CA GLY A 448 9.96 19.32 -3.48
C GLY A 448 8.82 20.28 -3.86
N LYS A 449 8.77 21.50 -3.30
CA LYS A 449 7.69 22.49 -3.55
C LYS A 449 7.42 22.76 -5.03
N THR A 450 8.46 23.10 -5.80
CA THR A 450 8.33 23.41 -7.23
C THR A 450 7.80 22.21 -8.01
N VAL A 451 8.27 21.00 -7.69
CA VAL A 451 7.77 19.75 -8.28
C VAL A 451 6.30 19.54 -7.93
N ALA A 452 5.90 19.73 -6.67
CA ALA A 452 4.50 19.61 -6.26
C ALA A 452 3.58 20.59 -7.01
N ILE A 453 3.99 21.86 -7.18
CA ILE A 453 3.24 22.84 -7.96
C ILE A 453 3.17 22.42 -9.44
N ALA A 454 4.27 21.97 -10.02
CA ALA A 454 4.29 21.49 -11.40
C ALA A 454 3.34 20.29 -11.57
N THR A 455 3.33 19.34 -10.62
CA THR A 455 2.41 18.19 -10.58
C THR A 455 0.96 18.64 -10.46
N MET A 456 0.64 19.62 -9.60
CA MET A 456 -0.70 20.19 -9.47
C MET A 456 -1.20 20.80 -10.78
N ILE A 457 -0.37 21.63 -11.44
CA ILE A 457 -0.70 22.24 -12.74
C ILE A 457 -0.89 21.16 -13.81
N SER A 458 0.01 20.17 -13.83
CA SER A 458 -0.06 19.03 -14.76
C SER A 458 -1.35 18.23 -14.59
N GLY A 459 -1.66 17.79 -13.37
CA GLY A 459 -2.87 17.04 -13.07
C GLY A 459 -4.14 17.83 -13.38
N ALA A 460 -4.15 19.14 -13.08
CA ALA A 460 -5.27 20.01 -13.40
C ALA A 460 -5.45 20.21 -14.92
N ALA A 461 -4.36 20.33 -15.69
CA ALA A 461 -4.42 20.44 -17.15
C ALA A 461 -4.99 19.18 -17.83
N LEU A 462 -4.71 18.01 -17.24
CA LEU A 462 -5.25 16.70 -17.67
C LEU A 462 -6.72 16.49 -17.25
N LEU A 463 -7.21 17.23 -16.25
CA LEU A 463 -8.59 17.14 -15.75
C LEU A 463 -9.55 18.13 -16.44
N TYR A 464 -9.12 19.38 -16.57
CA TYR A 464 -10.00 20.49 -16.95
C TYR A 464 -9.64 21.05 -18.30
N HIS A 465 -10.65 21.57 -19.02
CA HIS A 465 -10.45 22.25 -20.30
C HIS A 465 -9.71 23.60 -20.11
N PRO A 466 -8.84 24.06 -21.02
CA PRO A 466 -8.09 25.31 -20.82
C PRO A 466 -8.94 26.59 -20.83
N ARG A 467 -10.15 26.54 -21.40
CA ARG A 467 -11.16 27.62 -21.23
C ARG A 467 -11.79 27.64 -19.83
N ARG A 468 -11.81 26.49 -19.15
CA ARG A 468 -12.34 26.33 -17.78
C ARG A 468 -11.31 26.77 -16.75
N LEU A 469 -10.02 26.49 -17.00
CA LEU A 469 -8.95 26.69 -16.03
C LEU A 469 -7.69 27.27 -16.68
N GLN A 470 -7.15 28.35 -16.12
CA GLN A 470 -5.98 29.05 -16.65
C GLN A 470 -4.96 29.39 -15.56
N PHE A 471 -3.68 29.36 -15.92
CA PHE A 471 -2.55 29.60 -15.03
C PHE A 471 -1.70 30.79 -15.47
N TYR A 472 -1.29 31.60 -14.50
CA TYR A 472 -0.36 32.71 -14.68
C TYR A 472 0.77 32.55 -13.67
N VAL A 473 1.95 32.20 -14.15
CA VAL A 473 3.04 31.65 -13.32
C VAL A 473 4.17 32.65 -13.17
N ILE A 474 4.62 32.87 -11.94
CA ILE A 474 5.82 33.61 -11.56
C ILE A 474 6.77 32.60 -10.88
N ALA A 475 7.76 32.12 -11.64
CA ALA A 475 8.61 30.99 -11.28
C ALA A 475 9.99 31.43 -10.74
N LEU A 476 10.13 31.55 -9.41
CA LEU A 476 11.31 32.13 -8.75
C LEU A 476 12.19 31.12 -7.98
N SER A 477 11.76 29.87 -7.80
CA SER A 477 12.50 28.91 -6.96
C SER A 477 13.36 27.90 -7.73
N GLY A 478 13.01 27.53 -8.97
CA GLY A 478 13.76 26.50 -9.70
C GLY A 478 13.32 26.25 -11.16
N PRO A 479 14.03 25.37 -11.88
CA PRO A 479 13.77 25.07 -13.28
C PRO A 479 12.59 24.11 -13.50
N ASP A 480 12.20 23.28 -12.52
CA ASP A 480 11.19 22.21 -12.68
C ASP A 480 9.83 22.75 -13.16
N LEU A 481 9.50 24.00 -12.83
CA LEU A 481 8.26 24.64 -13.28
C LEU A 481 8.27 25.01 -14.78
N ASN A 482 9.40 24.92 -15.48
CA ASN A 482 9.44 25.11 -16.94
C ASN A 482 8.65 24.04 -17.68
N LEU A 483 8.52 22.84 -17.11
CA LEU A 483 7.85 21.70 -17.74
C LEU A 483 6.39 22.02 -18.09
N VAL A 484 5.75 22.91 -17.33
CA VAL A 484 4.36 23.30 -17.53
C VAL A 484 4.18 24.54 -18.42
N ALA A 485 5.25 25.27 -18.75
CA ALA A 485 5.16 26.56 -19.44
C ALA A 485 4.52 26.46 -20.84
N GLY A 486 4.67 25.30 -21.51
CA GLY A 486 4.08 25.02 -22.82
C GLY A 486 2.63 24.53 -22.80
N LEU A 487 2.05 24.29 -21.62
CA LEU A 487 0.68 23.78 -21.53
C LEU A 487 -0.33 24.81 -22.06
N PRO A 488 -1.38 24.39 -22.78
CA PRO A 488 -2.42 25.30 -23.30
C PRO A 488 -3.14 26.09 -22.20
N HIS A 489 -3.10 25.62 -20.96
CA HIS A 489 -3.67 26.27 -19.78
C HIS A 489 -2.81 27.43 -19.25
N VAL A 490 -1.54 27.54 -19.64
CA VAL A 490 -0.64 28.59 -19.15
C VAL A 490 -0.69 29.81 -20.06
N GLY A 491 -1.35 30.87 -19.58
CA GLY A 491 -1.52 32.15 -20.29
C GLY A 491 -0.32 33.08 -20.18
N GLY A 492 0.39 33.02 -19.04
CA GLY A 492 1.59 33.80 -18.76
C GLY A 492 2.58 33.03 -17.89
N PHE A 493 3.87 33.20 -18.18
CA PHE A 493 4.96 32.56 -17.44
C PHE A 493 6.14 33.53 -17.37
N ALA A 494 6.48 34.00 -16.17
CA ALA A 494 7.53 34.97 -15.92
C ALA A 494 8.62 34.41 -15.01
N ARG A 495 9.87 34.80 -15.27
CA ARG A 495 11.03 34.52 -14.42
C ARG A 495 11.47 35.79 -13.68
N GLU A 496 12.45 35.61 -12.80
CA GLU A 496 13.07 36.73 -12.08
C GLU A 496 13.67 37.79 -13.03
N VAL A 497 14.15 37.36 -14.19
CA VAL A 497 14.73 38.23 -15.22
C VAL A 497 13.70 39.00 -16.05
N ASP A 498 12.39 38.74 -15.89
CA ASP A 498 11.30 39.32 -16.67
C ASP A 498 10.44 40.30 -15.84
N PRO A 499 11.00 41.40 -15.29
CA PRO A 499 10.29 42.26 -14.33
C PRO A 499 9.04 42.93 -14.90
N GLU A 500 9.03 43.20 -16.21
CA GLU A 500 7.84 43.73 -16.89
C GLU A 500 6.71 42.70 -16.92
N GLN A 501 7.03 41.44 -17.23
CA GLN A 501 6.03 40.38 -17.32
C GLN A 501 5.44 40.06 -15.95
N VAL A 502 6.24 40.07 -14.89
CA VAL A 502 5.76 39.93 -13.50
C VAL A 502 4.72 41.01 -13.17
N LYS A 503 5.06 42.27 -13.43
CA LYS A 503 4.14 43.41 -13.21
C LYS A 503 2.86 43.27 -14.03
N ARG A 504 2.99 42.84 -15.28
CA ARG A 504 1.84 42.67 -16.20
C ARG A 504 0.92 41.53 -15.79
N ILE A 505 1.46 40.41 -15.32
CA ILE A 505 0.66 39.31 -14.76
C ILE A 505 -0.20 39.83 -13.61
N ILE A 506 0.41 40.50 -12.63
CA ILE A 506 -0.31 41.00 -11.44
C ILE A 506 -1.37 42.04 -11.83
N ALA A 507 -1.01 42.98 -12.70
CA ALA A 507 -1.93 44.00 -13.18
C ALA A 507 -3.12 43.39 -13.94
N GLU A 508 -2.91 42.35 -14.76
CA GLU A 508 -3.97 41.66 -15.48
C GLU A 508 -4.93 40.94 -14.52
N MET A 509 -4.40 40.31 -13.45
CA MET A 509 -5.23 39.66 -12.43
C MET A 509 -6.09 40.68 -11.68
N LEU A 510 -5.51 41.81 -11.29
CA LEU A 510 -6.25 42.89 -10.63
C LEU A 510 -7.34 43.48 -11.54
N ALA A 511 -7.01 43.74 -12.81
CA ALA A 511 -7.98 44.24 -13.78
C ALA A 511 -9.15 43.27 -13.99
N LEU A 512 -8.86 41.96 -14.03
CA LEU A 512 -9.88 40.92 -14.13
C LEU A 512 -10.79 40.89 -12.90
N ILE A 513 -10.22 41.01 -11.69
CA ILE A 513 -10.98 41.10 -10.44
C ILE A 513 -11.95 42.29 -10.51
N ASP A 514 -11.44 43.48 -10.83
CA ASP A 514 -12.25 44.70 -10.87
C ASP A 514 -13.35 44.63 -11.94
N GLN A 515 -13.05 44.08 -13.12
CA GLN A 515 -14.03 43.85 -14.18
C GLN A 515 -15.14 42.88 -13.73
N ARG A 516 -14.76 41.79 -13.06
CA ARG A 516 -15.73 40.78 -12.61
C ARG A 516 -16.54 41.22 -11.40
N GLU A 517 -15.97 41.96 -10.44
CA GLU A 517 -16.74 42.55 -9.32
C GLU A 517 -17.89 43.42 -9.85
N GLN A 518 -17.59 44.30 -10.83
CA GLN A 518 -18.59 45.15 -11.48
C GLN A 518 -19.64 44.34 -12.24
N ALA A 519 -19.20 43.35 -13.02
CA ALA A 519 -20.10 42.52 -13.81
C ALA A 519 -21.00 41.64 -12.93
N PHE A 520 -20.47 41.07 -11.84
CA PHE A 520 -21.24 40.24 -10.92
C PHE A 520 -22.31 41.04 -10.21
N THR A 521 -21.96 42.26 -9.78
CA THR A 521 -22.91 43.20 -9.19
C THR A 521 -24.01 43.59 -10.19
N LYS A 522 -23.63 43.94 -11.43
CA LYS A 522 -24.57 44.34 -12.48
C LYS A 522 -25.52 43.21 -12.90
N LEU A 523 -25.02 41.97 -12.98
CA LEU A 523 -25.75 40.81 -13.52
C LEU A 523 -26.38 39.92 -12.42
N GLY A 524 -26.19 40.24 -11.14
CA GLY A 524 -26.65 39.40 -10.02
C GLY A 524 -26.04 37.99 -10.05
N LEU A 525 -24.79 37.88 -10.50
CA LEU A 525 -24.08 36.61 -10.63
C LEU A 525 -23.41 36.21 -9.32
N THR A 526 -23.32 34.90 -9.12
CA THR A 526 -22.40 34.27 -8.19
C THR A 526 -21.37 33.46 -8.99
N LEU A 527 -20.25 33.08 -8.38
CA LEU A 527 -19.24 32.27 -9.07
C LEU A 527 -19.81 30.94 -9.57
N THR A 528 -20.69 30.31 -8.80
CA THR A 528 -21.43 29.09 -9.21
C THR A 528 -22.25 29.34 -10.48
N LYS A 529 -23.04 30.42 -10.51
CA LYS A 529 -23.83 30.78 -11.70
C LYS A 529 -22.95 31.10 -12.91
N LEU A 530 -21.81 31.76 -12.69
CA LEU A 530 -20.84 32.01 -13.77
C LEU A 530 -20.37 30.67 -14.38
N ARG A 531 -19.99 29.71 -13.54
CA ARG A 531 -19.52 28.39 -13.98
C ARG A 531 -20.59 27.61 -14.72
N GLU A 532 -21.81 27.57 -14.18
CA GLU A 532 -22.97 26.94 -14.80
C GLU A 532 -23.29 27.54 -16.18
N ARG A 533 -23.25 28.87 -16.29
CA ARG A 533 -23.56 29.55 -17.55
C ARG A 533 -22.45 29.44 -18.59
N LYS A 534 -21.18 29.56 -18.17
CA LYS A 534 -20.03 29.56 -19.06
C LYS A 534 -19.62 28.15 -19.50
N PHE A 535 -19.84 27.15 -18.65
CA PHE A 535 -19.33 25.78 -18.87
C PHE A 535 -20.39 24.68 -18.71
N GLY A 536 -21.48 24.93 -17.99
CA GLY A 536 -22.54 23.94 -17.73
C GLY A 536 -23.69 23.94 -18.75
N GLY A 537 -23.63 24.80 -19.77
CA GLY A 537 -24.69 24.91 -20.79
C GLY A 537 -25.96 25.61 -20.31
N VAL A 538 -25.94 26.24 -19.12
CA VAL A 538 -27.08 27.01 -18.61
C VAL A 538 -27.17 28.35 -19.34
N PRO A 539 -28.32 28.71 -19.97
CA PRO A 539 -28.45 30.00 -20.61
C PRO A 539 -28.34 31.16 -19.62
N GLY A 540 -27.69 32.24 -20.02
CA GLY A 540 -27.69 33.49 -19.27
C GLY A 540 -26.52 34.38 -19.62
N GLU A 541 -26.64 35.66 -19.28
CA GLU A 541 -25.54 36.62 -19.48
C GLU A 541 -24.37 36.29 -18.56
N VAL A 542 -23.17 36.39 -19.12
CA VAL A 542 -21.88 36.25 -18.44
C VAL A 542 -20.96 37.40 -18.87
N PRO A 543 -19.94 37.75 -18.07
CA PRO A 543 -18.93 38.71 -18.50
C PRO A 543 -18.26 38.21 -19.79
N GLN A 544 -18.06 39.12 -20.76
CA GLN A 544 -17.42 38.85 -22.05
C GLN A 544 -15.89 38.79 -21.92
N ASP A 545 -15.41 38.06 -20.92
CA ASP A 545 -14.00 37.81 -20.68
C ASP A 545 -13.60 36.43 -21.25
N SER A 546 -12.35 36.28 -21.67
CA SER A 546 -11.80 35.02 -22.20
C SER A 546 -11.35 34.03 -21.11
N PHE A 547 -11.60 34.33 -19.83
CA PHE A 547 -11.02 33.63 -18.69
C PHE A 547 -11.98 32.60 -18.07
N GLY A 548 -11.43 31.50 -17.59
CA GLY A 548 -12.16 30.57 -16.72
C GLY A 548 -12.03 30.95 -15.24
N ASP A 549 -11.84 29.93 -14.40
CA ASP A 549 -11.15 30.14 -13.14
C ASP A 549 -9.66 30.35 -13.44
N VAL A 550 -9.07 31.34 -12.77
CA VAL A 550 -7.70 31.77 -13.02
C VAL A 550 -6.87 31.56 -11.78
N PHE A 551 -5.65 31.04 -11.94
CA PHE A 551 -4.71 30.79 -10.85
C PHE A 551 -3.43 31.58 -11.05
N LEU A 552 -3.17 32.53 -10.15
CA LEU A 552 -1.88 33.18 -9.98
C LEU A 552 -0.95 32.25 -9.20
N VAL A 553 0.10 31.77 -9.83
CA VAL A 553 1.07 30.86 -9.21
C VAL A 553 2.35 31.62 -8.91
N ILE A 554 2.73 31.73 -7.64
CA ILE A 554 4.00 32.35 -7.21
C ILE A 554 4.84 31.27 -6.54
N ASP A 555 5.86 30.77 -7.25
CA ASP A 555 6.80 29.79 -6.69
C ASP A 555 8.04 30.49 -6.13
N GLY A 556 8.03 30.77 -4.82
CA GLY A 556 9.13 31.42 -4.12
C GLY A 556 8.77 32.78 -3.55
N TRP A 557 7.80 32.81 -2.63
CA TRP A 557 7.31 34.03 -2.00
C TRP A 557 8.41 34.91 -1.35
N PRO A 558 9.41 34.36 -0.62
CA PRO A 558 10.48 35.20 -0.06
C PRO A 558 11.28 35.96 -1.12
N THR A 559 11.54 35.32 -2.27
CA THR A 559 12.20 35.97 -3.42
C THR A 559 11.28 37.03 -4.04
N PHE A 560 9.98 36.76 -4.12
CA PHE A 560 9.01 37.72 -4.63
C PHE A 560 8.98 39.00 -3.78
N VAL A 561 8.85 38.88 -2.46
CA VAL A 561 8.82 40.03 -1.54
C VAL A 561 10.10 40.85 -1.64
N LYS A 562 11.26 40.19 -1.72
CA LYS A 562 12.55 40.86 -1.85
C LYS A 562 12.67 41.72 -3.11
N ASN A 563 12.15 41.23 -4.23
CA ASN A 563 12.35 41.85 -5.55
C ASN A 563 11.20 42.78 -5.98
N TRP A 564 9.98 42.54 -5.49
CA TRP A 564 8.76 43.28 -5.82
C TRP A 564 7.95 43.65 -4.58
N GLU A 565 8.61 44.24 -3.57
CA GLU A 565 7.98 44.69 -2.32
C GLU A 565 6.73 45.54 -2.55
N LEU A 566 6.77 46.45 -3.54
CA LEU A 566 5.64 47.32 -3.90
C LEU A 566 4.40 46.58 -4.42
N LEU A 567 4.55 45.34 -4.88
CA LEU A 567 3.44 44.51 -5.40
C LEU A 567 2.89 43.54 -4.35
N VAL A 568 3.42 43.54 -3.11
CA VAL A 568 2.95 42.65 -2.05
C VAL A 568 1.50 42.94 -1.69
N SER A 569 1.12 44.21 -1.53
CA SER A 569 -0.27 44.62 -1.26
C SER A 569 -1.23 44.25 -2.39
N ASP A 570 -0.74 44.22 -3.63
CA ASP A 570 -1.52 43.82 -4.79
C ASP A 570 -1.82 42.32 -4.75
N VAL A 571 -0.81 41.49 -4.41
CA VAL A 571 -1.01 40.04 -4.22
C VAL A 571 -1.92 39.77 -3.02
N GLU A 572 -1.79 40.51 -1.91
CA GLU A 572 -2.70 40.40 -0.77
C GLU A 572 -4.16 40.71 -1.17
N ARG A 573 -4.37 41.73 -2.00
CA ARG A 573 -5.70 42.05 -2.54
C ARG A 573 -6.23 40.92 -3.42
N ILE A 574 -5.39 40.33 -4.28
CA ILE A 574 -5.78 39.17 -5.11
C ILE A 574 -6.20 38.00 -4.21
N LEU A 575 -5.44 37.70 -3.16
CA LEU A 575 -5.76 36.62 -2.23
C LEU A 575 -7.07 36.85 -1.48
N ALA A 576 -7.33 38.10 -1.07
CA ALA A 576 -8.51 38.45 -0.28
C ALA A 576 -9.80 38.56 -1.09
N LYS A 577 -9.74 39.13 -2.31
CA LYS A 577 -10.93 39.42 -3.13
C LYS A 577 -11.11 38.53 -4.35
N GLY A 578 -10.02 37.95 -4.85
CA GLY A 578 -10.04 37.17 -6.07
C GLY A 578 -10.94 35.94 -6.02
N PRO A 579 -10.94 35.12 -4.92
CA PRO A 579 -11.74 33.90 -4.87
C PRO A 579 -13.24 34.12 -5.13
N ASP A 580 -13.80 35.25 -4.70
CA ASP A 580 -15.22 35.61 -4.90
C ASP A 580 -15.60 35.74 -6.38
N VAL A 581 -14.63 36.03 -7.25
CA VAL A 581 -14.79 36.26 -8.68
C VAL A 581 -14.02 35.25 -9.56
N GLY A 582 -13.53 34.16 -8.96
CA GLY A 582 -12.85 33.07 -9.68
C GLY A 582 -11.40 33.37 -10.06
N VAL A 583 -10.72 34.22 -9.28
CA VAL A 583 -9.27 34.47 -9.39
C VAL A 583 -8.61 33.99 -8.10
N HIS A 584 -7.87 32.88 -8.17
CA HIS A 584 -7.26 32.21 -7.03
C HIS A 584 -5.75 32.34 -7.10
N ALA A 585 -5.07 31.97 -6.02
CA ALA A 585 -3.61 31.90 -6.01
C ALA A 585 -3.06 30.60 -5.41
N ILE A 586 -1.91 30.18 -5.94
CA ILE A 586 -1.06 29.13 -5.39
C ILE A 586 0.28 29.76 -5.05
N VAL A 587 0.65 29.81 -3.77
CA VAL A 587 1.85 30.51 -3.33
C VAL A 587 2.77 29.58 -2.57
N SER A 588 4.03 29.50 -3.00
CA SER A 588 5.04 28.65 -2.38
C SER A 588 5.91 29.43 -1.41
N THR A 589 6.18 28.85 -0.24
CA THR A 589 7.10 29.44 0.76
C THR A 589 7.82 28.35 1.55
N SER A 590 8.82 28.72 2.34
CA SER A 590 9.60 27.76 3.12
C SER A 590 9.06 27.44 4.51
N GLY A 591 7.90 27.98 4.89
CA GLY A 591 7.32 27.84 6.24
C GLY A 591 6.19 28.84 6.53
N TRP A 592 5.47 28.65 7.64
CA TRP A 592 4.27 29.43 7.96
C TRP A 592 4.56 30.75 8.71
N VAL A 593 5.44 30.74 9.72
CA VAL A 593 5.52 31.84 10.71
C VAL A 593 6.75 32.74 10.53
N ALA A 594 7.95 32.16 10.43
CA ALA A 594 9.19 32.93 10.52
C ALA A 594 9.48 33.74 9.23
N ASN A 595 9.11 35.03 9.20
CA ASN A 595 9.43 36.00 8.14
C ASN A 595 9.01 35.58 6.72
N LYS A 596 7.86 34.89 6.58
CA LYS A 596 7.45 34.29 5.31
C LYS A 596 6.13 34.87 4.80
N PHE A 597 5.00 34.62 5.44
CA PHE A 597 3.75 35.30 5.10
C PHE A 597 3.42 36.42 6.09
N PRO A 598 2.99 37.61 5.62
CA PRO A 598 2.36 38.60 6.49
C PRO A 598 1.18 37.99 7.24
N SER A 599 0.93 38.40 8.49
CA SER A 599 -0.08 37.79 9.37
C SER A 599 -1.52 37.83 8.81
N GLY A 600 -1.81 38.78 7.91
CA GLY A 600 -3.08 38.85 7.18
C GLY A 600 -3.21 37.81 6.05
N MET A 601 -2.10 37.41 5.43
CA MET A 601 -2.09 36.57 4.22
C MET A 601 -2.38 35.11 4.53
N THR A 602 -1.89 34.59 5.67
CA THR A 602 -2.11 33.20 6.10
C THR A 602 -3.59 32.83 6.17
N LYS A 603 -4.46 33.78 6.57
CA LYS A 603 -5.90 33.57 6.69
C LYS A 603 -6.63 33.41 5.35
N ASN A 604 -6.00 33.83 4.25
CA ASN A 604 -6.59 33.75 2.91
C ASN A 604 -6.33 32.41 2.22
N PHE A 605 -5.51 31.53 2.81
CA PHE A 605 -5.29 30.18 2.31
C PHE A 605 -6.28 29.22 2.95
N THR A 606 -7.19 28.68 2.13
CA THR A 606 -8.17 27.68 2.56
C THR A 606 -7.68 26.25 2.35
N SER A 607 -6.69 26.07 1.46
CA SER A 607 -6.04 24.80 1.18
C SER A 607 -4.53 24.89 1.38
N ASN A 608 -3.88 23.77 1.68
CA ASN A 608 -2.43 23.71 1.73
C ASN A 608 -1.86 22.39 1.18
N VAL A 609 -0.60 22.46 0.73
CA VAL A 609 0.25 21.30 0.45
C VAL A 609 1.50 21.48 1.31
N GLU A 610 1.53 20.80 2.45
CA GLU A 610 2.63 20.91 3.39
C GLU A 610 3.62 19.76 3.20
N LEU A 611 4.76 20.04 2.59
CA LEU A 611 5.90 19.13 2.50
C LEU A 611 6.73 19.21 3.79
N LYS A 612 7.82 18.44 3.87
CA LYS A 612 8.73 18.49 5.03
C LYS A 612 9.04 19.93 5.44
N LEU A 613 8.66 20.27 6.68
CA LEU A 613 9.00 21.52 7.33
C LEU A 613 10.40 21.43 7.97
N GLY A 614 11.03 22.58 8.19
CA GLY A 614 12.28 22.62 8.96
C GLY A 614 12.00 22.49 10.45
N ASP A 615 12.98 22.04 11.22
CA ASP A 615 12.83 21.78 12.66
C ASP A 615 12.46 23.01 13.50
N ASN A 616 12.70 24.22 12.97
CA ASN A 616 12.40 25.49 13.62
C ASN A 616 11.01 26.07 13.26
N ASP A 617 10.20 25.35 12.49
CA ASP A 617 8.86 25.80 12.08
C ASP A 617 7.80 25.15 12.99
N ASP A 618 7.56 25.78 14.14
CA ASP A 618 6.75 25.23 15.24
C ASP A 618 5.25 25.16 14.97
N MET A 619 4.77 25.62 13.81
CA MET A 619 3.33 25.72 13.52
C MET A 619 2.98 25.14 12.15
N THR A 620 3.03 23.81 12.04
CA THR A 620 2.15 23.15 11.06
C THR A 620 0.71 23.52 11.37
N VAL A 621 -0.08 23.70 10.31
CA VAL A 621 -1.54 23.88 10.41
C VAL A 621 -2.28 22.55 10.24
N ASN A 622 -1.55 21.48 9.96
CA ASN A 622 -2.05 20.12 9.80
C ASN A 622 -1.77 19.31 11.08
N ASN A 623 -1.61 17.99 10.96
CA ASN A 623 -1.31 17.12 12.10
C ASN A 623 0.17 17.23 12.53
N VAL A 624 0.40 17.85 13.69
CA VAL A 624 1.72 18.06 14.32
C VAL A 624 2.54 16.79 14.45
N LYS A 625 1.93 15.67 14.87
CA LYS A 625 2.64 14.41 15.06
C LYS A 625 3.19 13.89 13.74
N VAL A 626 2.34 13.90 12.71
CA VAL A 626 2.68 13.43 11.36
C VAL A 626 3.70 14.36 10.70
N ALA A 627 3.54 15.68 10.85
CA ALA A 627 4.44 16.68 10.26
C ALA A 627 5.88 16.56 10.77
N ARG A 628 6.05 16.32 12.08
CA ARG A 628 7.36 16.07 12.69
C ARG A 628 8.04 14.84 12.08
N ASP A 629 7.25 13.81 11.87
CA ASP A 629 7.67 12.48 11.46
C ASP A 629 7.83 12.30 9.95
N VAL A 630 7.57 13.36 9.14
CA VAL A 630 7.76 13.31 7.69
C VAL A 630 9.23 12.96 7.36
N PRO A 631 9.48 11.88 6.59
CA PRO A 631 10.82 11.51 6.13
C PRO A 631 11.39 12.51 5.13
N PHE A 632 12.68 12.80 5.24
CA PHE A 632 13.40 13.69 4.33
C PHE A 632 14.90 13.41 4.34
N GLY A 633 15.57 13.66 3.21
CA GLY A 633 17.02 13.55 3.10
C GLY A 633 17.45 12.25 2.42
N GLU A 634 18.44 11.56 2.98
CA GLU A 634 18.99 10.33 2.44
C GLU A 634 18.76 9.19 3.44
N GLN A 635 18.09 8.12 3.02
CA GLN A 635 17.90 6.91 3.81
C GLN A 635 18.79 5.81 3.23
N LYS A 636 19.64 5.25 4.10
CA LYS A 636 20.41 4.05 3.80
C LYS A 636 19.46 2.85 3.90
N MET A 637 19.21 2.19 2.78
CA MET A 637 18.56 0.88 2.75
C MET A 637 19.65 -0.18 2.72
N PHE A 638 19.65 -1.02 3.74
CA PHE A 638 20.50 -2.20 3.80
C PHE A 638 19.80 -3.31 3.03
N LEU A 639 20.48 -3.88 2.02
CA LEU A 639 20.03 -5.11 1.39
C LEU A 639 20.65 -6.27 2.16
N ASP A 640 19.81 -7.08 2.79
CA ASP A 640 20.24 -8.34 3.41
C ASP A 640 20.43 -9.39 2.30
N GLU A 641 21.60 -9.41 1.66
CA GLU A 641 22.06 -10.60 0.93
C GLU A 641 22.85 -11.49 1.90
N GLU A 642 22.21 -12.55 2.40
CA GLU A 642 22.93 -13.63 3.09
C GLU A 642 23.82 -14.36 2.06
N ASP A 643 25.13 -14.16 2.13
CA ASP A 643 26.11 -15.02 1.47
C ASP A 643 26.36 -16.25 2.38
N ASP A 644 26.28 -17.46 1.82
CA ASP A 644 26.36 -18.77 2.52
C ASP A 644 27.67 -18.99 3.31
N THR A 645 28.62 -18.05 3.24
CA THR A 645 29.88 -18.03 3.99
C THR A 645 29.83 -17.27 5.32
N GLY A 646 28.67 -16.72 5.72
CA GLY A 646 28.52 -16.02 7.01
C GLY A 646 29.28 -14.69 7.07
N GLY A 647 29.50 -14.05 5.93
CA GLY A 647 30.01 -12.69 5.84
C GLY A 647 28.88 -11.74 5.48
N GLU A 648 28.55 -10.81 6.37
CA GLU A 648 27.64 -9.70 6.09
C GLU A 648 28.28 -8.78 5.02
N VAL A 649 27.81 -8.85 3.77
CA VAL A 649 28.15 -7.83 2.77
C VAL A 649 27.03 -6.79 2.77
N GLU A 650 27.20 -5.74 3.58
CA GLU A 650 26.27 -4.62 3.62
C GLU A 650 26.33 -3.82 2.30
N GLN A 651 25.49 -4.16 1.31
CA GLN A 651 25.23 -3.24 0.21
C GLN A 651 24.27 -2.14 0.70
N VAL A 652 24.80 -0.92 0.81
CA VAL A 652 24.05 0.25 1.24
C VAL A 652 23.51 1.00 0.02
N ASN A 653 22.22 0.87 -0.26
CA ASN A 653 21.55 1.73 -1.23
C ASN A 653 21.11 3.02 -0.56
N VAL A 654 21.62 4.16 -1.02
CA VAL A 654 21.21 5.49 -0.51
C VAL A 654 20.03 5.99 -1.34
N VAL A 655 18.84 6.01 -0.75
CA VAL A 655 17.63 6.53 -1.38
C VAL A 655 17.39 7.96 -0.92
N LYS A 656 17.26 8.89 -1.87
CA LYS A 656 16.94 10.28 -1.58
C LYS A 656 15.44 10.48 -1.45
N ILE A 657 14.97 10.89 -0.28
CA ILE A 657 13.57 11.09 0.04
C ILE A 657 13.22 12.58 -0.09
N ARG A 658 12.37 12.88 -1.07
CA ARG A 658 11.82 14.22 -1.37
C ARG A 658 10.36 14.12 -1.77
N GLY A 659 9.63 15.21 -1.64
CA GLY A 659 8.21 15.27 -1.97
C GLY A 659 7.30 14.61 -0.92
N ARG A 660 7.83 14.21 0.24
CA ARG A 660 7.03 13.75 1.38
C ARG A 660 6.45 14.93 2.15
N GLY A 661 5.25 14.76 2.68
CA GLY A 661 4.53 15.80 3.42
C GLY A 661 3.36 15.29 4.23
N THR A 662 2.52 16.22 4.68
CA THR A 662 1.25 15.99 5.37
C THR A 662 0.07 16.55 4.58
N THR A 663 -1.02 15.79 4.52
CA THR A 663 -2.29 16.28 3.97
C THR A 663 -3.04 17.10 5.00
N MET A 664 -4.03 17.89 4.56
CA MET A 664 -4.92 18.63 5.45
C MET A 664 -5.71 17.72 6.40
N GLU A 665 -5.97 16.47 6.00
CA GLU A 665 -6.60 15.46 6.87
C GLU A 665 -5.61 14.84 7.86
N GLY A 666 -4.32 15.20 7.78
CA GLY A 666 -3.31 14.77 8.72
C GLY A 666 -2.66 13.43 8.39
N TYR A 667 -2.63 13.03 7.11
CA TYR A 667 -1.97 11.80 6.66
C TYR A 667 -0.61 12.09 6.01
N HIS A 668 0.30 11.12 6.05
CA HIS A 668 1.51 11.18 5.23
C HIS A 668 1.13 11.10 3.74
N PHE A 669 1.78 11.91 2.90
CA PHE A 669 1.64 11.78 1.45
C PHE A 669 2.98 11.90 0.72
N GLN A 670 2.98 11.46 -0.52
CA GLN A 670 4.08 11.62 -1.47
C GLN A 670 3.59 12.39 -2.68
N ALA A 671 4.22 13.52 -2.95
CA ALA A 671 4.02 14.28 -4.17
C ALA A 671 4.34 13.43 -5.40
N GLY A 672 3.48 13.50 -6.40
CA GLY A 672 3.70 12.92 -7.70
C GLY A 672 4.71 13.71 -8.51
N LEU A 673 4.90 13.32 -9.77
CA LEU A 673 5.82 13.94 -10.71
C LEU A 673 5.04 14.65 -11.83
N PRO A 674 5.57 15.77 -12.36
CA PRO A 674 5.03 16.46 -13.54
C PRO A 674 5.36 15.69 -14.84
N GLU A 675 5.04 14.40 -14.83
CA GLU A 675 5.28 13.44 -15.89
C GLU A 675 3.95 12.82 -16.32
N ILE A 676 3.90 12.28 -17.53
CA ILE A 676 2.82 11.44 -18.04
C ILE A 676 3.37 10.14 -18.60
N THR A 677 2.51 9.13 -18.75
CA THR A 677 2.86 7.85 -19.35
C THR A 677 2.47 7.84 -20.82
N VAL A 678 3.46 7.73 -21.72
CA VAL A 678 3.27 7.63 -23.16
C VAL A 678 3.81 6.28 -23.63
N GLN A 679 2.94 5.43 -24.20
CA GLN A 679 3.32 4.09 -24.68
C GLN A 679 4.04 3.24 -23.61
N GLY A 680 3.60 3.33 -22.36
CA GLY A 680 4.19 2.60 -21.23
C GLY A 680 5.50 3.16 -20.69
N ARG A 681 5.97 4.32 -21.20
CA ARG A 681 7.17 5.01 -20.71
C ARG A 681 6.82 6.36 -20.10
N ARG A 682 7.57 6.74 -19.06
CA ARG A 682 7.46 8.07 -18.45
C ARG A 682 8.05 9.13 -19.38
N ALA A 683 7.34 10.23 -19.53
CA ALA A 683 7.76 11.41 -20.29
C ALA A 683 7.35 12.67 -19.53
N ASP A 684 8.03 13.79 -19.77
CA ASP A 684 7.65 15.07 -19.19
C ASP A 684 6.22 15.48 -19.61
N VAL A 685 5.52 16.24 -18.77
CA VAL A 685 4.16 16.73 -19.07
C VAL A 685 4.07 17.53 -20.38
N ALA A 686 5.19 18.06 -20.90
CA ALA A 686 5.24 18.67 -22.22
C ALA A 686 4.72 17.74 -23.34
N ALA A 687 4.84 16.42 -23.18
CA ALA A 687 4.28 15.44 -24.11
C ALA A 687 2.74 15.44 -24.13
N ALA A 688 2.07 16.01 -23.13
CA ALA A 688 0.62 16.17 -23.09
C ALA A 688 0.10 17.34 -23.94
N VAL A 689 0.96 18.29 -24.36
CA VAL A 689 0.54 19.53 -25.02
C VAL A 689 -0.23 19.27 -26.30
N GLU A 690 0.34 18.49 -27.23
CA GLU A 690 -0.31 18.20 -28.52
C GLU A 690 -1.61 17.37 -28.32
N PRO A 691 -1.63 16.30 -27.52
CA PRO A 691 -2.87 15.61 -27.16
C PRO A 691 -3.96 16.53 -26.59
N ILE A 692 -3.62 17.40 -25.63
CA ILE A 692 -4.56 18.35 -25.03
C ILE A 692 -5.11 19.32 -26.08
N GLN A 693 -4.24 19.91 -26.92
CA GLN A 693 -4.68 20.83 -27.97
C GLN A 693 -5.64 20.16 -28.96
N ARG A 694 -5.36 18.91 -29.32
CA ARG A 694 -6.22 18.12 -30.21
C ARG A 694 -7.59 17.86 -29.59
N LEU A 695 -7.65 17.50 -28.31
CA LEU A 695 -8.89 17.20 -27.59
C LEU A 695 -9.70 18.46 -27.24
N ALA A 696 -9.01 19.57 -26.93
CA ALA A 696 -9.63 20.84 -26.54
C ALA A 696 -10.06 21.69 -27.75
N GLY A 697 -9.47 21.48 -28.93
CA GLY A 697 -9.74 22.24 -30.15
C GLY A 697 -8.88 23.50 -30.31
N PRO A 698 -8.89 24.11 -31.52
CA PRO A 698 -7.91 25.13 -31.94
C PRO A 698 -7.99 26.47 -31.19
N ASP A 699 -9.15 26.83 -30.62
CA ASP A 699 -9.38 28.11 -29.92
C ASP A 699 -9.58 27.93 -28.40
N SER A 700 -8.91 26.92 -27.84
CA SER A 700 -9.09 26.52 -26.45
C SER A 700 -8.03 27.09 -25.49
N ALA A 701 -6.95 27.66 -26.02
CA ALA A 701 -5.81 28.14 -25.24
C ALA A 701 -6.17 29.26 -24.26
N ALA A 702 -5.42 29.31 -23.15
CA ALA A 702 -5.53 30.35 -22.14
C ALA A 702 -5.27 31.75 -22.73
N ALA A 703 -5.95 32.74 -22.16
CA ALA A 703 -5.73 34.13 -22.55
C ALA A 703 -4.27 34.54 -22.31
N ARG A 704 -3.64 35.20 -23.28
CA ARG A 704 -2.26 35.67 -23.12
C ARG A 704 -2.24 36.95 -22.30
N VAL A 705 -1.24 37.07 -21.43
CA VAL A 705 -0.98 38.32 -20.71
C VAL A 705 -0.73 39.45 -21.71
N ARG A 706 -1.49 40.53 -21.61
CA ARG A 706 -1.31 41.71 -22.45
C ARG A 706 -0.08 42.46 -22.00
N MET A 707 0.95 42.49 -22.86
CA MET A 707 2.18 43.24 -22.62
C MET A 707 2.03 44.69 -23.10
N LEU A 708 2.89 45.59 -22.63
CA LEU A 708 2.97 46.89 -23.27
C LEU A 708 3.48 46.71 -24.70
N PRO A 709 2.81 47.28 -25.69
CA PRO A 709 3.36 47.29 -27.02
C PRO A 709 4.64 48.13 -27.02
N LYS A 710 5.64 47.70 -27.78
CA LYS A 710 6.92 48.43 -27.91
C LYS A 710 6.72 49.83 -28.50
N ILE A 711 5.65 50.01 -29.26
CA ILE A 711 5.26 51.24 -29.93
C ILE A 711 3.74 51.33 -29.78
N VAL A 712 3.25 52.46 -29.28
CA VAL A 712 1.82 52.80 -29.29
C VAL A 712 1.62 53.89 -30.33
N GLY A 713 0.70 53.69 -31.27
CA GLY A 713 0.36 54.73 -32.25
C GLY A 713 -0.38 55.89 -31.57
N ILE A 714 -0.10 57.13 -31.95
CA ILE A 714 -0.80 58.29 -31.38
C ILE A 714 -2.32 58.21 -31.63
N ASP A 715 -2.72 57.65 -32.78
CA ASP A 715 -4.11 57.43 -33.14
C ASP A 715 -4.78 56.37 -32.24
N GLU A 716 -4.05 55.35 -31.80
CA GLU A 716 -4.55 54.34 -30.84
C GLU A 716 -4.76 54.95 -29.45
N VAL A 717 -3.92 55.89 -29.04
CA VAL A 717 -4.08 56.62 -27.77
C VAL A 717 -5.35 57.47 -27.80
N PHE A 718 -5.57 58.21 -28.90
CA PHE A 718 -6.77 59.04 -29.03
C PHE A 718 -8.05 58.22 -29.19
N ALA A 719 -7.99 57.07 -29.87
CA ALA A 719 -9.13 56.18 -30.01
C ALA A 719 -9.58 55.51 -28.69
N GLN A 720 -8.73 55.45 -27.66
CA GLN A 720 -9.12 54.99 -26.32
C GLN A 720 -9.53 56.14 -25.37
N TRP A 721 -9.27 57.39 -25.76
CA TRP A 721 -9.64 58.58 -24.98
C TRP A 721 -11.08 59.02 -25.26
N GLU A 722 -11.53 58.91 -26.51
CA GLU A 722 -12.95 59.07 -26.90
C GLU A 722 -13.81 57.91 -26.39
#